data_AF-A0A0D2WTI5-F1
#
_entry.id   AF-A0A0D2WTI5-F1
#
_cell.length_a   1.000
_cell.length_b   1.000
_cell.length_c   1.000
_cell.angle_alpha   90.00
_cell.angle_beta   90.00
_cell.angle_gamma   90.00
#
_symmetry.space_group_name_H-M   'P 1'
#
loop_
_entity.id
_entity.type
_entity.pdbx_description
1 polymer ?
#
loop_
_entity_poly.entity_id
_entity_poly.type
_entity_poly.pdbx_seq_one_letter_code
_entity_poly.pdbx_strand_id
1 'polypeptide(L)'
;MGKNRRALVPPAPLPVAPSVTPSKRQAEDPSEGQSKRARTDVSIDNASPAAFQQLARVPTSKQAKAKSTAVLQKAASTQAISSARQANSSNRNSSGRNVPMDTDGGNRASSSSSSSSSSQAAPISEAEMIEKLPKRLREPFEFTWEVPALCHYLLKKLSGFKDFTNDKLTAMECELSIFKDVVQDEIESRCEDRLVDIPNDYEKNVLAREMARSMIGWIQKWLKEQEFIDTRENLSRALEICNTLQPSAKAFLDASRASHTAPLTGREETDVTIRRALEKFIDSIQSGSTERSDFPIALMSALPGCGKTRMCLETLHDIVPDVCQGKRSVQHLSLFLTFNSDRETKWDMDECLHHPEHAIAKRLLLSYFGLFLTLPQTDISVQAALDLIRHTEAENRGIAPASLYIFIAMDEATRLLDGVVAPKFAQTGKSSDARFWKQAMFHLQAACHALKTPTWMLVAGTMSHALNDAISTVSGSGSKTFVLKIPLSPLEPKFVSMLLKHIHESKEPNTERVSWSANVCLLAQAAEAAGLPRTLLHAAAPDLYRDTSHLSTLSDSTILRIVGLGVASSPLNSTLLDELETSALLIVRGKETLVHPHVCRIERASDPAASLATSALVFKAIVTALSKFRDLNDSLAKQHTEPWAAWEMFCVIMTNLRILLAVASALTENAQAKFARVDRLFPGTVSSLETPVLFVNVEKWRNYPSLNPARPALCPDGQICRTVAGTTAIDAWGTVYVKSQNRFKPVTLALQCKFPEVETAHSLDQQRAFITAAKQNTSNPATTIVALLTTSHMVSFQQNQVQSNACILPRSGLAEFVAGFKPIAEYCWAYNPNLSTEARIATQFCTSRSTTAVAARAMANAVINARSRVRFESIHELRSFLERRARAYKVNSIPDNSVLSWPFATDSENR
;
A
#
# COMPACT_ATOMS: atom_id res chain seq x y z
N MET A 1 41.69 -47.05 14.90
CA MET A 1 43.15 -47.14 15.16
C MET A 1 43.73 -45.78 14.75
N GLY A 2 44.36 -44.99 15.61
CA GLY A 2 45.79 -45.05 15.98
C GLY A 2 46.50 -43.85 15.31
N LYS A 3 46.77 -42.73 16.02
CA LYS A 3 48.00 -42.42 16.80
C LYS A 3 49.26 -42.30 15.89
N ASN A 4 50.14 -41.28 15.98
CA ASN A 4 50.30 -40.23 17.01
C ASN A 4 51.33 -39.13 16.63
N ARG A 5 51.16 -37.89 17.16
CA ARG A 5 52.23 -36.91 17.58
C ARG A 5 53.15 -36.31 16.49
N ARG A 6 53.89 -35.20 16.65
CA ARG A 6 54.04 -34.05 17.62
C ARG A 6 54.71 -32.90 16.79
N ALA A 7 54.48 -31.59 16.90
CA ALA A 7 54.13 -30.65 17.99
C ALA A 7 55.31 -30.20 18.89
N LEU A 8 55.61 -28.89 18.89
CA LEU A 8 56.34 -28.10 19.92
C LEU A 8 55.95 -26.61 19.81
N VAL A 9 56.12 -25.82 20.89
CA VAL A 9 55.38 -24.54 21.12
C VAL A 9 56.30 -23.39 21.69
N PRO A 10 55.92 -22.39 22.54
CA PRO A 10 56.31 -20.98 22.35
C PRO A 10 57.33 -20.45 23.40
N PRO A 11 57.48 -19.12 23.56
CA PRO A 11 57.09 -18.53 24.86
C PRO A 11 56.38 -17.15 24.80
N ALA A 12 55.98 -16.66 25.98
CA ALA A 12 55.47 -15.32 26.34
C ALA A 12 56.30 -14.80 27.57
N PRO A 13 55.98 -13.74 28.38
CA PRO A 13 54.82 -12.83 28.40
C PRO A 13 55.09 -11.31 28.73
N LEU A 14 53.98 -10.58 28.98
CA LEU A 14 53.67 -9.34 29.76
C LEU A 14 54.70 -8.78 30.79
N PRO A 15 54.57 -7.53 31.34
CA PRO A 15 53.38 -6.63 31.47
C PRO A 15 53.61 -5.19 30.87
N VAL A 16 53.00 -4.02 31.22
CA VAL A 16 52.19 -3.48 32.36
C VAL A 16 51.25 -2.32 31.91
N ALA A 17 50.53 -1.66 32.84
CA ALA A 17 49.79 -0.37 32.68
C ALA A 17 50.11 0.60 33.87
N PRO A 18 49.65 1.88 33.88
CA PRO A 18 48.37 2.19 34.54
C PRO A 18 47.56 3.40 33.98
N SER A 19 46.46 3.74 34.66
CA SER A 19 45.37 4.68 34.32
C SER A 19 45.52 6.13 34.79
N VAL A 20 44.81 7.10 34.14
CA VAL A 20 44.28 8.34 34.79
C VAL A 20 42.92 8.79 34.23
N THR A 21 41.97 9.03 35.14
CA THR A 21 40.85 10.03 35.15
C THR A 21 40.65 10.43 36.65
N PRO A 22 39.81 11.40 37.12
CA PRO A 22 38.76 12.23 36.46
C PRO A 22 38.65 13.73 36.89
N SER A 23 37.73 14.53 36.29
CA SER A 23 36.80 15.56 36.89
C SER A 23 36.07 16.37 35.77
N LYS A 24 34.87 16.99 35.82
CA LYS A 24 33.71 17.11 36.76
C LYS A 24 33.56 18.45 37.57
N ARG A 25 32.31 18.99 37.60
CA ARG A 25 31.81 20.29 38.18
C ARG A 25 32.30 21.58 37.46
N GLN A 26 31.60 22.72 37.38
CA GLN A 26 30.20 23.18 37.69
C GLN A 26 29.57 23.68 36.36
N ALA A 27 28.26 23.69 36.07
CA ALA A 27 27.05 24.16 36.76
C ALA A 27 26.87 25.71 36.79
N GLU A 28 26.01 26.24 35.90
CA GLU A 28 25.10 27.38 36.17
C GLU A 28 24.05 27.55 35.04
N ASP A 29 22.82 27.90 35.45
CA ASP A 29 21.67 28.38 34.69
C ASP A 29 20.95 29.34 35.66
N PRO A 30 20.56 30.56 35.24
CA PRO A 30 19.11 30.83 35.25
C PRO A 30 18.61 31.86 34.21
N SER A 31 17.58 31.44 33.46
CA SER A 31 16.23 32.06 33.39
C SER A 31 15.95 33.52 32.95
N GLU A 32 14.74 33.70 32.40
CA GLU A 32 13.92 34.92 32.27
C GLU A 32 14.30 36.03 31.27
N GLY A 33 13.26 36.70 30.71
CA GLY A 33 13.42 37.76 29.70
C GLY A 33 12.20 38.02 28.81
N GLN A 34 11.02 38.36 29.36
CA GLN A 34 9.84 38.75 28.56
C GLN A 34 9.94 40.19 28.01
N SER A 35 9.56 40.45 26.74
CA SER A 35 8.58 41.52 26.38
C SER A 35 8.42 41.93 24.89
N LYS A 36 7.15 42.03 24.48
CA LYS A 36 6.46 43.17 23.80
C LYS A 36 6.97 43.80 22.47
N ARG A 37 6.10 43.67 21.46
CA ARG A 37 5.46 44.74 20.63
C ARG A 37 6.26 46.02 20.24
N ALA A 38 6.53 46.14 18.94
CA ALA A 38 6.20 47.29 18.06
C ALA A 38 6.18 46.74 16.60
N ARG A 39 5.35 47.12 15.63
CA ARG A 39 4.33 48.17 15.40
C ARG A 39 4.79 49.61 15.08
N THR A 40 5.20 49.76 13.82
CA THR A 40 4.94 50.88 12.89
C THR A 40 4.62 50.21 11.55
N ASP A 41 3.47 50.35 10.87
CA ASP A 41 2.56 51.47 10.59
C ASP A 41 3.18 52.61 9.76
N VAL A 42 2.38 53.12 8.80
CA VAL A 42 2.58 54.26 7.85
C VAL A 42 3.80 54.21 6.89
N SER A 43 3.71 54.53 5.59
CA SER A 43 2.55 54.81 4.69
C SER A 43 2.98 55.04 3.22
N ILE A 44 1.98 55.32 2.36
CA ILE A 44 1.95 56.17 1.16
C ILE A 44 1.64 55.44 -0.17
N ASP A 45 0.43 55.72 -0.66
CA ASP A 45 -0.10 55.42 -1.99
C ASP A 45 0.58 56.26 -3.09
N ASN A 46 0.45 55.87 -4.37
CA ASN A 46 -0.37 56.65 -5.31
C ASN A 46 -0.56 56.04 -6.72
N ALA A 47 -1.63 56.53 -7.36
CA ALA A 47 -1.77 56.76 -8.81
C ALA A 47 -1.66 55.59 -9.83
N SER A 48 -2.83 55.01 -10.10
CA SER A 48 -3.38 54.77 -11.47
C SER A 48 -3.41 56.09 -12.31
N PRO A 49 -3.74 56.17 -13.65
CA PRO A 49 -4.61 55.27 -14.42
C PRO A 49 -4.33 55.15 -15.96
N ALA A 50 -5.38 54.74 -16.71
CA ALA A 50 -5.57 54.73 -18.18
C ALA A 50 -4.81 53.62 -18.97
N ALA A 51 -5.41 52.66 -19.69
CA ALA A 51 -6.74 52.42 -20.30
C ALA A 51 -6.94 52.91 -21.75
N PHE A 52 -7.02 51.94 -22.68
CA PHE A 52 -7.72 52.07 -23.97
C PHE A 52 -8.35 50.72 -24.39
N GLN A 53 -9.68 50.71 -24.33
CA GLN A 53 -10.67 50.26 -25.31
C GLN A 53 -10.16 49.51 -26.58
N GLN A 54 -10.61 48.27 -26.81
CA GLN A 54 -11.82 47.85 -27.58
C GLN A 54 -11.57 47.58 -29.07
N LEU A 55 -11.87 46.36 -29.52
CA LEU A 55 -12.99 46.08 -30.44
C LEU A 55 -13.19 44.56 -30.61
N ALA A 56 -14.39 44.15 -31.02
CA ALA A 56 -14.82 42.75 -31.07
C ALA A 56 -14.81 42.16 -32.49
N ARG A 57 -14.72 40.82 -32.59
CA ARG A 57 -15.30 40.07 -33.72
C ARG A 57 -15.62 38.62 -33.36
N VAL A 58 -16.92 38.33 -33.29
CA VAL A 58 -17.46 36.98 -33.48
C VAL A 58 -17.68 36.76 -34.97
N PRO A 59 -17.44 35.54 -35.48
CA PRO A 59 -18.41 34.93 -36.38
C PRO A 59 -18.84 33.54 -35.90
N THR A 60 -20.09 33.19 -36.20
CA THR A 60 -20.74 31.96 -35.73
C THR A 60 -20.53 30.76 -36.66
N SER A 61 -20.60 29.57 -36.05
CA SER A 61 -21.14 28.31 -36.62
C SER A 61 -20.81 27.89 -38.06
N LYS A 62 -20.33 26.65 -38.21
CA LYS A 62 -20.88 25.73 -39.23
C LYS A 62 -21.07 24.33 -38.64
N GLN A 63 -22.26 23.77 -38.86
CA GLN A 63 -22.61 22.40 -38.47
C GLN A 63 -22.12 21.42 -39.54
N ALA A 64 -21.74 20.21 -39.11
CA ALA A 64 -21.82 19.01 -39.93
C ALA A 64 -22.64 17.97 -39.16
N LYS A 65 -23.65 17.37 -39.80
CA LYS A 65 -24.72 16.64 -39.11
C LYS A 65 -24.91 15.24 -39.70
N ALA A 66 -24.91 14.24 -38.82
CA ALA A 66 -25.60 12.94 -38.92
C ALA A 66 -25.55 12.12 -40.23
N LYS A 67 -25.04 10.88 -40.11
CA LYS A 67 -25.74 9.58 -40.36
C LYS A 67 -24.70 8.46 -40.11
N SER A 68 -24.92 7.44 -39.28
CA SER A 68 -26.09 6.59 -39.00
C SER A 68 -26.46 5.65 -40.15
N THR A 69 -26.17 4.37 -39.94
CA THR A 69 -26.81 3.25 -40.64
C THR A 69 -26.75 2.03 -39.71
N ALA A 70 -27.90 1.42 -39.44
CA ALA A 70 -28.00 0.17 -38.69
C ALA A 70 -28.73 -0.86 -39.55
N VAL A 71 -28.24 -2.11 -39.54
CA VAL A 71 -28.93 -3.29 -40.07
C VAL A 71 -28.68 -4.41 -39.06
N LEU A 72 -29.62 -4.82 -38.20
CA LEU A 72 -30.89 -5.54 -38.36
C LEU A 72 -30.75 -7.06 -38.61
N GLN A 73 -31.42 -7.82 -37.71
CA GLN A 73 -31.96 -9.20 -37.79
C GLN A 73 -31.23 -10.33 -37.00
N LYS A 74 -31.91 -11.42 -36.55
CA LYS A 74 -33.27 -11.58 -35.95
C LYS A 74 -33.50 -13.02 -35.40
N ALA A 75 -33.97 -13.13 -34.14
CA ALA A 75 -34.78 -14.23 -33.54
C ALA A 75 -34.22 -15.67 -33.34
N ALA A 76 -34.99 -16.45 -32.53
CA ALA A 76 -34.89 -17.87 -32.12
C ALA A 76 -33.71 -18.25 -31.19
N SER A 77 -33.83 -19.16 -30.20
CA SER A 77 -34.96 -19.87 -29.55
C SER A 77 -34.43 -20.44 -28.21
N THR A 78 -35.08 -20.36 -27.03
CA THR A 78 -36.34 -20.98 -26.55
C THR A 78 -36.23 -22.48 -26.18
N GLN A 79 -36.33 -22.79 -24.86
CA GLN A 79 -36.51 -24.13 -24.23
C GLN A 79 -35.33 -25.13 -24.40
N ALA A 80 -35.05 -26.11 -23.53
CA ALA A 80 -35.56 -26.54 -22.20
C ALA A 80 -34.32 -26.89 -21.30
N ILE A 81 -34.34 -27.44 -20.07
CA ILE A 81 -35.21 -28.41 -19.36
C ILE A 81 -35.28 -28.04 -17.86
N SER A 82 -36.40 -28.35 -17.20
CA SER A 82 -36.55 -28.29 -15.73
C SER A 82 -37.18 -29.59 -15.16
N SER A 83 -36.64 -30.08 -14.04
CA SER A 83 -37.21 -31.08 -13.09
C SER A 83 -36.16 -31.37 -12.00
N ALA A 84 -36.47 -31.67 -10.74
CA ALA A 84 -37.74 -31.76 -9.98
C ALA A 84 -37.58 -30.91 -8.68
N ARG A 85 -38.59 -30.35 -7.98
CA ARG A 85 -39.86 -30.90 -7.42
C ARG A 85 -39.59 -32.04 -6.41
N GLN A 86 -40.29 -32.18 -5.27
CA GLN A 86 -41.56 -31.62 -4.74
C GLN A 86 -41.52 -31.78 -3.18
N ALA A 87 -42.41 -31.30 -2.29
CA ALA A 87 -43.70 -30.57 -2.30
C ALA A 87 -43.77 -29.69 -1.00
N ASN A 88 -44.83 -28.97 -0.56
CA ASN A 88 -46.27 -29.13 -0.80
C ASN A 88 -47.10 -27.85 -0.46
N SER A 89 -48.27 -27.68 -1.11
CA SER A 89 -49.57 -27.06 -0.67
C SER A 89 -49.62 -25.84 0.30
N SER A 90 -50.53 -24.84 0.23
CA SER A 90 -51.72 -24.49 -0.61
C SER A 90 -52.44 -23.25 0.03
N ASN A 91 -53.39 -22.47 -0.52
CA ASN A 91 -53.91 -22.08 -1.87
C ASN A 91 -55.06 -21.03 -1.67
N ARG A 92 -55.58 -20.38 -2.73
CA ARG A 92 -56.67 -19.33 -2.83
C ARG A 92 -56.18 -17.88 -2.57
N ASN A 93 -56.39 -16.86 -3.43
CA ASN A 93 -57.54 -16.34 -4.22
C ASN A 93 -58.51 -15.49 -3.36
N SER A 94 -59.00 -14.31 -3.78
CA SER A 94 -58.72 -13.38 -4.92
C SER A 94 -59.29 -11.97 -4.55
N SER A 95 -59.30 -10.86 -5.32
CA SER A 95 -59.14 -10.54 -6.76
C SER A 95 -58.22 -9.28 -6.92
N GLY A 96 -58.36 -8.27 -7.80
CA GLY A 96 -59.32 -7.86 -8.87
C GLY A 96 -58.91 -6.53 -9.55
N ARG A 97 -59.77 -5.89 -10.36
CA ARG A 97 -59.59 -4.54 -10.96
C ARG A 97 -60.94 -3.81 -11.18
N ASN A 98 -60.95 -2.46 -11.14
CA ASN A 98 -61.52 -1.57 -12.17
C ASN A 98 -61.32 -0.05 -11.87
N VAL A 99 -61.23 0.74 -12.95
CA VAL A 99 -61.04 2.22 -13.13
C VAL A 99 -61.48 2.49 -14.62
N PRO A 100 -61.77 3.70 -15.19
CA PRO A 100 -61.49 5.08 -14.74
C PRO A 100 -62.55 6.19 -15.11
N MET A 101 -62.14 7.47 -15.04
CA MET A 101 -62.70 8.70 -15.68
C MET A 101 -64.09 9.20 -15.20
N ASP A 102 -64.44 10.51 -15.15
CA ASP A 102 -63.71 11.81 -15.20
C ASP A 102 -64.64 12.88 -14.51
N THR A 103 -64.61 14.24 -14.56
CA THR A 103 -64.10 15.29 -15.49
C THR A 103 -63.80 16.63 -14.77
N ASP A 104 -63.06 17.52 -15.46
CA ASP A 104 -62.93 19.00 -15.41
C ASP A 104 -63.50 19.90 -14.27
N GLY A 105 -62.77 21.00 -13.96
CA GLY A 105 -63.26 22.02 -13.00
C GLY A 105 -62.53 23.38 -12.82
N GLY A 106 -61.30 23.61 -13.33
CA GLY A 106 -60.77 24.97 -13.62
C GLY A 106 -60.01 25.82 -12.56
N ASN A 107 -59.06 26.61 -13.13
CA ASN A 107 -58.53 27.93 -12.71
C ASN A 107 -57.32 28.13 -11.74
N ARG A 108 -56.34 28.89 -12.28
CA ARG A 108 -55.36 29.83 -11.67
C ARG A 108 -54.13 29.35 -10.83
N ALA A 109 -52.99 29.49 -11.51
CA ALA A 109 -51.78 30.23 -11.11
C ALA A 109 -50.56 29.50 -10.49
N SER A 110 -49.38 30.09 -10.78
CA SER A 110 -48.08 29.97 -10.08
C SER A 110 -47.31 28.64 -10.11
N SER A 111 -46.61 28.44 -11.24
CA SER A 111 -45.17 28.07 -11.30
C SER A 111 -44.52 27.23 -10.18
N SER A 112 -44.12 26.00 -10.50
CA SER A 112 -42.73 25.53 -10.27
C SER A 112 -42.45 24.24 -11.06
N SER A 113 -41.25 24.14 -11.65
CA SER A 113 -40.79 22.95 -12.39
C SER A 113 -39.91 22.08 -11.49
N SER A 114 -40.26 20.80 -11.33
CA SER A 114 -39.54 19.85 -10.47
C SER A 114 -38.66 18.87 -11.27
N SER A 115 -37.38 18.82 -10.90
CA SER A 115 -36.46 17.69 -11.16
C SER A 115 -35.31 17.80 -10.13
N SER A 116 -35.33 17.03 -9.04
CA SER A 116 -35.00 15.59 -8.98
C SER A 116 -33.49 15.31 -9.10
N SER A 117 -32.73 15.74 -8.08
CA SER A 117 -31.35 15.30 -7.81
C SER A 117 -31.28 14.63 -6.45
N SER A 118 -30.97 13.33 -6.40
CA SER A 118 -30.82 12.58 -5.15
C SER A 118 -29.42 12.77 -4.55
N SER A 119 -29.13 13.98 -4.07
CA SER A 119 -27.94 14.23 -3.26
C SER A 119 -28.09 13.54 -1.90
N GLN A 120 -27.15 12.67 -1.52
CA GLN A 120 -26.91 12.45 -0.10
C GLN A 120 -26.37 13.77 0.45
N ALA A 121 -27.20 14.48 1.22
CA ALA A 121 -26.79 15.73 1.85
C ALA A 121 -25.65 15.46 2.84
N ALA A 122 -24.79 16.46 3.02
CA ALA A 122 -23.83 16.46 4.12
C ALA A 122 -24.58 16.33 5.47
N PRO A 123 -23.94 15.77 6.52
CA PRO A 123 -24.51 15.79 7.86
C PRO A 123 -24.82 17.24 8.26
N ILE A 124 -26.05 17.45 8.75
CA ILE A 124 -26.58 18.77 9.13
C ILE A 124 -25.68 19.36 10.22
N SER A 125 -25.19 20.58 10.02
CA SER A 125 -24.35 21.28 10.99
C SER A 125 -25.12 21.67 12.24
N GLU A 126 -24.42 21.88 13.36
CA GLU A 126 -25.05 22.30 14.62
C GLU A 126 -25.81 23.62 14.49
N ALA A 127 -25.27 24.58 13.73
CA ALA A 127 -25.96 25.82 13.38
C ALA A 127 -27.29 25.55 12.64
N GLU A 128 -27.29 24.69 11.63
CA GLU A 128 -28.52 24.29 10.91
C GLU A 128 -29.48 23.43 11.76
N MET A 129 -29.04 22.87 12.90
CA MET A 129 -29.93 22.22 13.87
C MET A 129 -30.55 23.24 14.82
N ILE A 130 -29.77 24.21 15.31
CA ILE A 130 -30.25 25.33 16.16
C ILE A 130 -31.23 26.21 15.37
N GLU A 131 -30.97 26.47 14.08
CA GLU A 131 -31.88 27.21 13.20
C GLU A 131 -33.25 26.52 12.99
N LYS A 132 -33.35 25.20 13.20
CA LYS A 132 -34.61 24.45 13.13
C LYS A 132 -35.42 24.53 14.44
N LEU A 133 -34.82 24.97 15.55
CA LEU A 133 -35.52 25.12 16.81
C LEU A 133 -36.40 26.39 16.86
N PRO A 134 -37.55 26.35 17.55
CA PRO A 134 -38.28 27.56 17.96
C PRO A 134 -37.38 28.52 18.75
N LYS A 135 -37.56 29.84 18.57
CA LYS A 135 -36.64 30.86 19.12
C LYS A 135 -36.35 30.70 20.63
N ARG A 136 -37.37 30.40 21.44
CA ARG A 136 -37.25 30.17 22.90
C ARG A 136 -36.29 29.04 23.29
N LEU A 137 -36.02 28.09 22.40
CA LEU A 137 -35.12 26.96 22.66
C LEU A 137 -33.72 27.15 22.08
N ARG A 138 -33.40 28.28 21.43
CA ARG A 138 -32.05 28.50 20.86
C ARG A 138 -31.07 28.97 21.91
N GLU A 139 -31.49 29.93 22.73
CA GLU A 139 -30.68 30.55 23.78
C GLU A 139 -29.98 29.52 24.71
N PRO A 140 -30.62 28.43 25.20
CA PRO A 140 -29.93 27.37 25.93
C PRO A 140 -28.78 26.68 25.18
N PHE A 141 -28.78 26.65 23.84
CA PHE A 141 -27.73 26.06 23.00
C PHE A 141 -26.71 27.08 22.48
N GLU A 142 -26.92 28.39 22.73
CA GLU A 142 -25.97 29.46 22.39
C GLU A 142 -24.91 29.67 23.49
N PHE A 143 -25.09 29.04 24.66
CA PHE A 143 -24.13 29.01 25.77
C PHE A 143 -23.27 27.73 25.79
N THR A 144 -22.14 27.78 26.51
CA THR A 144 -21.36 26.58 26.87
C THR A 144 -22.13 25.68 27.84
N TRP A 145 -22.08 24.37 27.59
CA TRP A 145 -22.57 23.31 28.47
C TRP A 145 -21.39 22.60 29.13
N GLU A 146 -21.54 22.17 30.39
CA GLU A 146 -20.53 21.36 31.09
C GLU A 146 -20.34 19.98 30.45
N VAL A 147 -21.39 19.44 29.79
CA VAL A 147 -21.34 18.17 29.05
C VAL A 147 -21.77 18.37 27.59
N PRO A 148 -20.84 18.75 26.68
CA PRO A 148 -21.14 19.01 25.27
C PRO A 148 -21.75 17.81 24.51
N ALA A 149 -21.44 16.58 24.92
CA ALA A 149 -22.01 15.38 24.30
C ALA A 149 -23.51 15.20 24.59
N LEU A 150 -23.98 15.61 25.78
CA LEU A 150 -25.40 15.64 26.12
C LEU A 150 -26.12 16.76 25.35
N CYS A 151 -25.50 17.94 25.31
CA CYS A 151 -25.96 19.10 24.54
C CYS A 151 -26.27 18.72 23.07
N HIS A 152 -25.30 18.13 22.36
CA HIS A 152 -25.46 17.68 20.97
C HIS A 152 -26.55 16.62 20.81
N TYR A 153 -26.66 15.66 21.75
CA TYR A 153 -27.71 14.64 21.71
C TYR A 153 -29.11 15.25 21.88
N LEU A 154 -29.30 16.16 22.84
CA LEU A 154 -30.58 16.85 23.06
C LEU A 154 -30.96 17.74 21.87
N LEU A 155 -29.99 18.47 21.29
CA LEU A 155 -30.17 19.23 20.06
C LEU A 155 -30.65 18.33 18.89
N LYS A 156 -30.08 17.12 18.77
CA LYS A 156 -30.47 16.12 17.76
C LYS A 156 -31.87 15.52 18.01
N LYS A 157 -32.34 15.41 19.26
CA LYS A 157 -33.74 15.02 19.57
C LYS A 157 -34.70 16.16 19.26
N LEU A 158 -34.41 17.37 19.73
CA LEU A 158 -35.30 18.53 19.62
C LEU A 158 -35.44 19.03 18.17
N SER A 159 -34.37 19.00 17.37
CA SER A 159 -34.44 19.34 15.94
C SER A 159 -35.21 18.31 15.09
N GLY A 160 -35.43 17.09 15.61
CA GLY A 160 -36.34 16.09 15.05
C GLY A 160 -37.78 16.19 15.56
N PHE A 161 -38.02 16.97 16.62
CA PHE A 161 -39.33 17.14 17.26
C PHE A 161 -40.19 18.16 16.49
N LYS A 162 -41.52 17.96 16.50
CA LYS A 162 -42.45 18.74 15.64
C LYS A 162 -43.67 19.34 16.36
N ASP A 163 -43.92 18.96 17.61
CA ASP A 163 -45.16 19.27 18.34
C ASP A 163 -44.92 20.30 19.47
N PHE A 164 -44.53 21.51 19.09
CA PHE A 164 -44.18 22.58 20.02
C PHE A 164 -45.40 23.38 20.49
N THR A 165 -46.14 22.87 21.50
CA THR A 165 -47.10 23.69 22.24
C THR A 165 -46.40 24.62 23.24
N ASN A 166 -47.04 25.71 23.66
CA ASN A 166 -46.43 26.68 24.59
C ASN A 166 -46.10 26.06 25.96
N ASP A 167 -46.88 25.07 26.39
CA ASP A 167 -46.67 24.27 27.60
C ASP A 167 -45.41 23.41 27.49
N LYS A 168 -45.29 22.68 26.36
CA LYS A 168 -44.13 21.83 26.06
C LYS A 168 -42.85 22.65 25.92
N LEU A 169 -42.93 23.81 25.25
CA LEU A 169 -41.81 24.76 25.14
C LEU A 169 -41.33 25.25 26.51
N THR A 170 -42.25 25.57 27.42
CA THR A 170 -41.89 26.09 28.75
C THR A 170 -41.27 25.01 29.63
N ALA A 171 -41.73 23.75 29.55
CA ALA A 171 -41.05 22.62 30.18
C ALA A 171 -39.67 22.35 29.57
N MET A 172 -39.54 22.39 28.24
CA MET A 172 -38.25 22.21 27.56
C MET A 172 -37.21 23.26 27.98
N GLU A 173 -37.61 24.53 28.02
CA GLU A 173 -36.74 25.65 28.42
C GLU A 173 -36.29 25.53 29.89
N CYS A 174 -37.18 25.06 30.78
CA CYS A 174 -36.85 24.78 32.17
C CYS A 174 -35.89 23.60 32.32
N GLU A 175 -36.20 22.41 31.79
CA GLU A 175 -35.30 21.26 31.96
C GLU A 175 -33.96 21.43 31.19
N LEU A 176 -33.93 22.16 30.05
CA LEU A 176 -32.64 22.51 29.39
C LEU A 176 -31.76 23.40 30.26
N SER A 177 -32.33 24.41 30.93
CA SER A 177 -31.55 25.28 31.83
C SER A 177 -31.10 24.55 33.10
N ILE A 178 -31.88 23.59 33.60
CA ILE A 178 -31.50 22.74 34.74
C ILE A 178 -30.30 21.82 34.41
N PHE A 179 -30.23 21.24 33.21
CA PHE A 179 -29.19 20.27 32.84
C PHE A 179 -27.95 20.85 32.13
N LYS A 180 -28.00 22.10 31.66
CA LYS A 180 -26.87 22.79 31.00
C LYS A 180 -25.59 22.81 31.85
N ASP A 181 -25.77 23.07 33.15
CA ASP A 181 -24.70 23.34 34.12
C ASP A 181 -24.43 22.15 35.06
N VAL A 182 -24.84 20.93 34.66
CA VAL A 182 -24.64 19.70 35.46
C VAL A 182 -23.43 18.93 34.95
N VAL A 183 -22.49 18.65 35.86
CA VAL A 183 -21.29 17.84 35.58
C VAL A 183 -21.67 16.36 35.37
N GLN A 184 -20.90 15.65 34.55
CA GLN A 184 -21.30 14.33 34.03
C GLN A 184 -21.69 13.31 35.11
N ASP A 185 -20.96 13.27 36.22
CA ASP A 185 -21.15 12.31 37.30
C ASP A 185 -22.41 12.59 38.16
N GLU A 186 -22.99 13.80 38.06
CA GLU A 186 -24.21 14.18 38.80
C GLU A 186 -25.50 13.99 37.99
N ILE A 187 -25.43 13.75 36.68
CA ILE A 187 -26.61 13.71 35.79
C ILE A 187 -27.61 12.62 36.20
N GLU A 188 -27.15 11.46 36.66
CA GLU A 188 -28.03 10.36 37.07
C GLU A 188 -28.83 10.73 38.33
N SER A 189 -28.16 11.17 39.41
CA SER A 189 -28.81 11.68 40.62
C SER A 189 -29.81 12.80 40.28
N ARG A 190 -29.40 13.75 39.43
CA ARG A 190 -30.28 14.85 39.01
C ARG A 190 -31.51 14.36 38.24
N CYS A 191 -31.40 13.28 37.46
CA CYS A 191 -32.56 12.67 36.81
C CYS A 191 -33.52 12.01 37.82
N GLU A 192 -33.01 11.41 38.90
CA GLU A 192 -33.86 10.86 39.97
C GLU A 192 -34.57 11.97 40.75
N ASP A 193 -33.85 13.02 41.16
CA ASP A 193 -34.40 14.21 41.83
C ASP A 193 -35.53 14.83 41.00
N ARG A 194 -35.28 15.11 39.70
CA ARG A 194 -36.27 15.72 38.81
C ARG A 194 -37.51 14.86 38.59
N LEU A 195 -37.40 13.52 38.65
CA LEU A 195 -38.59 12.65 38.56
C LEU A 195 -39.51 12.77 39.78
N VAL A 196 -38.97 13.14 40.95
CA VAL A 196 -39.72 13.43 42.18
C VAL A 196 -40.32 14.85 42.16
N ASP A 197 -39.61 15.82 41.57
CA ASP A 197 -40.06 17.23 41.48
C ASP A 197 -41.14 17.48 40.41
N ILE A 198 -41.01 16.87 39.22
CA ILE A 198 -41.86 17.10 38.05
C ILE A 198 -43.39 17.00 38.33
N PRO A 199 -43.90 16.12 39.21
CA PRO A 199 -45.30 16.15 39.66
C PRO A 199 -45.73 17.51 40.23
N ASN A 200 -44.86 18.18 40.99
CA ASN A 200 -45.10 19.42 41.73
C ASN A 200 -44.89 20.66 40.84
N ASP A 201 -43.74 20.76 40.17
CA ASP A 201 -43.40 21.91 39.31
C ASP A 201 -44.42 22.12 38.19
N TYR A 202 -44.96 21.01 37.66
CA TYR A 202 -45.94 20.98 36.60
C TYR A 202 -47.32 20.51 37.12
N GLU A 203 -47.66 20.80 38.38
CA GLU A 203 -48.90 20.36 39.09
C GLU A 203 -50.14 20.43 38.20
N LYS A 204 -50.34 21.59 37.55
CA LYS A 204 -51.56 21.95 36.80
C LYS A 204 -51.46 21.70 35.29
N ASN A 205 -50.35 21.16 34.78
CA ASN A 205 -50.07 21.10 33.34
C ASN A 205 -49.59 19.72 32.88
N VAL A 206 -50.53 18.91 32.39
CA VAL A 206 -50.27 17.52 31.96
C VAL A 206 -49.28 17.45 30.79
N LEU A 207 -49.42 18.32 29.78
CA LEU A 207 -48.54 18.33 28.60
C LEU A 207 -47.11 18.76 28.95
N ALA A 208 -46.94 19.72 29.87
CA ALA A 208 -45.64 20.10 30.39
C ALA A 208 -44.99 18.94 31.19
N ARG A 209 -45.76 18.29 32.07
CA ARG A 209 -45.30 17.13 32.86
C ARG A 209 -44.88 15.95 31.99
N GLU A 210 -45.64 15.62 30.95
CA GLU A 210 -45.31 14.59 29.98
C GLU A 210 -44.05 14.94 29.17
N MET A 211 -43.86 16.21 28.83
CA MET A 211 -42.67 16.68 28.10
C MET A 211 -41.42 16.65 28.98
N ALA A 212 -41.49 17.12 30.22
CA ALA A 212 -40.39 17.04 31.18
C ALA A 212 -39.98 15.57 31.40
N ARG A 213 -40.94 14.67 31.66
CA ARG A 213 -40.69 13.21 31.75
C ARG A 213 -40.09 12.62 30.47
N SER A 214 -40.53 13.10 29.30
CA SER A 214 -39.96 12.67 28.02
C SER A 214 -38.50 13.10 27.87
N MET A 215 -38.15 14.31 28.30
CA MET A 215 -36.76 14.79 28.30
C MET A 215 -35.88 14.07 29.34
N ILE A 216 -36.33 13.91 30.59
CA ILE A 216 -35.59 13.08 31.56
C ILE A 216 -35.42 11.65 31.02
N GLY A 217 -36.46 11.08 30.40
CA GLY A 217 -36.36 9.78 29.72
C GLY A 217 -35.38 9.76 28.54
N TRP A 218 -35.18 10.87 27.83
CA TRP A 218 -34.12 10.99 26.81
C TRP A 218 -32.72 11.09 27.42
N ILE A 219 -32.57 11.79 28.56
CA ILE A 219 -31.30 11.95 29.29
C ILE A 219 -30.90 10.63 29.96
N GLN A 220 -31.83 9.96 30.65
CA GLN A 220 -31.63 8.61 31.21
C GLN A 220 -31.36 7.56 30.12
N LYS A 221 -31.97 7.69 28.92
CA LYS A 221 -31.61 6.85 27.77
C LYS A 221 -30.20 7.18 27.26
N TRP A 222 -29.80 8.45 27.24
CA TRP A 222 -28.45 8.87 26.85
C TRP A 222 -27.38 8.37 27.83
N LEU A 223 -27.65 8.42 29.14
CA LEU A 223 -26.80 7.84 30.19
C LEU A 223 -26.62 6.33 29.97
N LYS A 224 -27.71 5.60 29.75
CA LYS A 224 -27.66 4.16 29.42
C LYS A 224 -27.05 3.87 28.06
N GLU A 225 -27.01 4.83 27.14
CA GLU A 225 -26.23 4.78 25.89
C GLU A 225 -24.74 5.17 26.11
N GLN A 226 -24.37 5.77 27.25
CA GLN A 226 -22.97 6.08 27.62
C GLN A 226 -22.37 5.05 28.60
N GLU A 227 -23.16 4.09 29.11
CA GLU A 227 -22.69 3.09 30.08
C GLU A 227 -21.63 2.17 29.43
N PHE A 228 -20.36 2.42 29.75
CA PHE A 228 -19.23 1.65 29.23
C PHE A 228 -19.19 0.27 29.89
N ILE A 229 -19.45 -0.78 29.10
CA ILE A 229 -19.48 -2.15 29.58
C ILE A 229 -18.04 -2.64 29.79
N ASP A 230 -17.55 -2.47 31.01
CA ASP A 230 -16.19 -2.79 31.45
C ASP A 230 -16.02 -4.24 31.94
N THR A 231 -17.11 -4.86 32.40
CA THR A 231 -17.19 -6.13 33.13
C THR A 231 -17.93 -7.23 32.37
N ARG A 232 -17.50 -8.48 32.58
CA ARG A 232 -18.07 -9.69 31.98
C ARG A 232 -19.56 -9.85 32.29
N GLU A 233 -19.97 -9.58 33.53
CA GLU A 233 -21.32 -9.79 34.03
C GLU A 233 -22.31 -8.80 33.41
N ASN A 234 -21.89 -7.54 33.21
CA ASN A 234 -22.70 -6.53 32.52
C ASN A 234 -22.79 -6.86 31.01
N LEU A 235 -21.71 -7.35 30.40
CA LEU A 235 -21.73 -7.79 29.00
C LEU A 235 -22.63 -9.02 28.80
N SER A 236 -22.61 -9.99 29.70
CA SER A 236 -23.52 -11.16 29.67
C SER A 236 -24.98 -10.70 29.66
N ARG A 237 -25.39 -9.86 30.63
CA ARG A 237 -26.77 -9.37 30.73
C ARG A 237 -27.21 -8.53 29.52
N ALA A 238 -26.30 -7.74 28.93
CA ALA A 238 -26.58 -7.00 27.70
C ALA A 238 -26.76 -7.94 26.48
N LEU A 239 -26.05 -9.07 26.46
CA LEU A 239 -26.09 -10.05 25.38
C LEU A 239 -27.17 -11.14 25.56
N GLU A 240 -27.66 -11.39 26.77
CA GLU A 240 -28.79 -12.30 27.06
C GLU A 240 -30.08 -11.89 26.34
N ILE A 241 -30.24 -10.60 26.02
CA ILE A 241 -31.33 -10.06 25.19
C ILE A 241 -31.25 -10.63 23.74
N CYS A 242 -30.05 -10.94 23.26
CA CYS A 242 -29.78 -11.57 21.97
C CYS A 242 -29.90 -13.10 22.07
N ASN A 243 -31.14 -13.60 22.03
CA ASN A 243 -31.57 -15.01 22.22
C ASN A 243 -30.96 -16.07 21.27
N THR A 244 -29.83 -15.82 20.59
CA THR A 244 -29.25 -16.67 19.53
C THR A 244 -27.73 -16.85 19.60
N LEU A 245 -27.08 -16.44 20.70
CA LEU A 245 -25.61 -16.44 20.82
C LEU A 245 -25.02 -17.83 21.13
N GLN A 246 -24.87 -18.64 20.09
CA GLN A 246 -24.04 -19.85 20.15
C GLN A 246 -22.61 -19.56 19.66
N PRO A 247 -21.56 -20.03 20.36
CA PRO A 247 -20.19 -19.95 19.89
C PRO A 247 -20.01 -20.64 18.54
N SER A 248 -19.51 -19.89 17.56
CA SER A 248 -19.34 -20.34 16.17
C SER A 248 -17.97 -19.96 15.59
N ALA A 249 -16.99 -19.63 16.45
CA ALA A 249 -15.67 -19.14 16.08
C ALA A 249 -14.99 -19.92 14.93
N LYS A 250 -15.08 -21.25 14.97
CA LYS A 250 -14.59 -22.10 13.87
C LYS A 250 -15.37 -21.88 12.58
N ALA A 251 -16.71 -21.84 12.60
CA ALA A 251 -17.51 -21.59 11.40
C ALA A 251 -17.26 -20.19 10.81
N PHE A 252 -17.01 -19.18 11.65
CA PHE A 252 -16.59 -17.84 11.21
C PHE A 252 -15.20 -17.87 10.53
N LEU A 253 -14.25 -18.60 11.11
CA LEU A 253 -12.91 -18.80 10.54
C LEU A 253 -12.95 -19.59 9.21
N ASP A 254 -13.73 -20.67 9.16
CA ASP A 254 -13.92 -21.53 7.99
C ASP A 254 -14.60 -20.75 6.84
N ALA A 255 -15.64 -19.97 7.13
CA ALA A 255 -16.29 -19.09 6.16
C ALA A 255 -15.36 -17.98 5.65
N SER A 256 -14.57 -17.36 6.56
CA SER A 256 -13.54 -16.38 6.19
C SER A 256 -12.49 -17.00 5.27
N ARG A 257 -12.00 -18.21 5.60
CA ARG A 257 -11.04 -18.97 4.78
C ARG A 257 -11.59 -19.36 3.41
N ALA A 258 -12.88 -19.73 3.33
CA ALA A 258 -13.56 -20.08 2.09
C ALA A 258 -13.63 -18.92 1.08
N SER A 259 -13.69 -17.67 1.55
CA SER A 259 -13.67 -16.47 0.67
C SER A 259 -12.32 -16.24 -0.04
N HIS A 260 -11.24 -16.87 0.42
CA HIS A 260 -9.88 -16.69 -0.08
C HIS A 260 -9.33 -17.97 -0.73
N THR A 261 -9.99 -18.49 -1.76
CA THR A 261 -9.73 -19.81 -2.37
C THR A 261 -8.34 -20.02 -3.00
N ALA A 262 -7.57 -18.97 -3.26
CA ALA A 262 -6.26 -19.07 -3.89
C ALA A 262 -5.19 -19.70 -2.97
N PRO A 263 -4.31 -20.58 -3.48
CA PRO A 263 -3.33 -21.31 -2.67
C PRO A 263 -2.23 -20.38 -2.13
N LEU A 264 -1.91 -20.54 -0.85
CA LEU A 264 -0.79 -19.87 -0.21
C LEU A 264 0.53 -20.56 -0.61
N THR A 265 1.23 -20.01 -1.61
CA THR A 265 2.54 -20.49 -2.08
C THR A 265 3.67 -19.57 -1.63
N GLY A 266 4.87 -20.11 -1.38
CA GLY A 266 6.06 -19.29 -1.12
C GLY A 266 6.07 -18.57 0.22
N ARG A 267 5.77 -19.32 1.29
CA ARG A 267 5.61 -18.82 2.66
C ARG A 267 6.32 -19.70 3.69
N GLU A 268 7.28 -20.50 3.25
CA GLU A 268 8.01 -21.46 4.09
C GLU A 268 8.81 -20.75 5.19
N GLU A 269 9.46 -19.61 4.88
CA GLU A 269 10.12 -18.75 5.88
C GLU A 269 9.10 -18.13 6.85
N THR A 270 7.94 -17.71 6.35
CA THR A 270 6.85 -17.11 7.15
C THR A 270 6.27 -18.12 8.14
N ASP A 271 5.91 -19.31 7.65
CA ASP A 271 5.40 -20.45 8.43
C ASP A 271 6.41 -20.89 9.50
N VAL A 272 7.67 -21.15 9.13
CA VAL A 272 8.74 -21.52 10.09
C VAL A 272 8.97 -20.44 11.16
N THR A 273 8.81 -19.16 10.82
CA THR A 273 8.96 -18.06 11.78
C THR A 273 7.75 -17.99 12.72
N ILE A 274 6.52 -18.16 12.21
CA ILE A 274 5.30 -18.19 13.02
C ILE A 274 5.28 -19.42 13.95
N ARG A 275 5.61 -20.61 13.43
CA ARG A 275 5.72 -21.86 14.22
C ARG A 275 6.66 -21.68 15.40
N ARG A 276 7.89 -21.20 15.15
CA ARG A 276 8.88 -20.93 16.20
C ARG A 276 8.39 -19.91 17.23
N ALA A 277 7.60 -18.91 16.81
CA ALA A 277 7.01 -17.93 17.72
C ALA A 277 5.92 -18.55 18.62
N LEU A 278 5.05 -19.38 18.05
CA LEU A 278 4.00 -20.11 18.77
C LEU A 278 4.59 -21.15 19.73
N GLU A 279 5.60 -21.91 19.29
CA GLU A 279 6.33 -22.87 20.11
C GLU A 279 7.00 -22.19 21.30
N LYS A 280 7.75 -21.09 21.07
CA LYS A 280 8.38 -20.32 22.15
C LYS A 280 7.34 -19.79 23.12
N PHE A 281 6.26 -19.19 22.62
CA PHE A 281 5.17 -18.68 23.45
C PHE A 281 4.59 -19.76 24.37
N ILE A 282 4.25 -20.93 23.83
CA ILE A 282 3.70 -22.05 24.60
C ILE A 282 4.72 -22.57 25.63
N ASP A 283 5.99 -22.74 25.25
CA ASP A 283 7.05 -23.19 26.16
C ASP A 283 7.28 -22.19 27.30
N SER A 284 7.28 -20.88 27.02
CA SER A 284 7.46 -19.82 28.02
C SER A 284 6.26 -19.66 28.96
N ILE A 285 5.02 -19.93 28.50
CA ILE A 285 3.87 -20.07 29.42
C ILE A 285 4.04 -21.33 30.30
N GLN A 286 4.38 -22.48 29.71
CA GLN A 286 4.52 -23.74 30.45
C GLN A 286 5.70 -23.76 31.43
N SER A 287 6.75 -22.96 31.19
CA SER A 287 7.87 -22.76 32.13
C SER A 287 7.65 -21.63 33.13
N GLY A 288 6.55 -20.86 33.02
CA GLY A 288 6.27 -19.71 33.88
C GLY A 288 7.27 -18.55 33.72
N SER A 289 7.78 -18.32 32.51
CA SER A 289 8.75 -17.26 32.23
C SER A 289 8.19 -15.89 32.58
N THR A 290 8.98 -15.05 33.24
CA THR A 290 8.65 -13.66 33.56
C THR A 290 9.31 -12.65 32.61
N GLU A 291 10.09 -13.13 31.64
CA GLU A 291 10.73 -12.28 30.63
C GLU A 291 9.73 -11.78 29.59
N ARG A 292 9.54 -10.46 29.47
CA ARG A 292 8.67 -9.88 28.42
C ARG A 292 9.17 -10.13 27.00
N SER A 293 10.46 -10.45 26.85
CA SER A 293 11.14 -10.93 25.63
C SER A 293 10.59 -12.27 25.11
N ASP A 294 9.85 -13.01 25.94
CA ASP A 294 9.23 -14.29 25.59
C ASP A 294 7.81 -14.15 25.04
N PHE A 295 7.19 -12.99 25.24
CA PHE A 295 5.81 -12.70 24.83
C PHE A 295 5.74 -11.56 23.81
N PRO A 296 6.48 -11.63 22.67
CA PRO A 296 6.43 -10.59 21.65
C PRO A 296 5.12 -10.67 20.85
N ILE A 297 4.61 -9.51 20.45
CA ILE A 297 3.52 -9.42 19.47
C ILE A 297 4.12 -9.64 18.09
N ALA A 298 3.54 -10.56 17.32
CA ALA A 298 3.98 -10.84 15.96
C ALA A 298 3.44 -9.76 15.01
N LEU A 299 4.31 -9.15 14.19
CA LEU A 299 3.95 -8.12 13.21
C LEU A 299 4.30 -8.58 11.79
N MET A 300 3.27 -8.81 10.99
CA MET A 300 3.35 -9.16 9.57
C MET A 300 2.93 -7.95 8.71
N SER A 301 3.86 -7.01 8.53
CA SER A 301 3.64 -5.89 7.60
C SER A 301 4.19 -6.22 6.21
N ALA A 302 3.42 -5.89 5.18
CA ALA A 302 3.77 -6.10 3.77
C ALA A 302 2.91 -5.23 2.86
N LEU A 303 3.25 -5.16 1.57
CA LEU A 303 2.45 -4.44 0.57
C LEU A 303 0.95 -4.85 0.52
N PRO A 304 0.07 -3.97 0.00
CA PRO A 304 -1.26 -4.36 -0.44
C PRO A 304 -1.17 -5.53 -1.44
N GLY A 305 -2.04 -6.52 -1.30
CA GLY A 305 -2.07 -7.67 -2.20
C GLY A 305 -1.07 -8.79 -1.92
N CYS A 306 -0.10 -8.64 -1.00
CA CYS A 306 0.89 -9.67 -0.61
C CYS A 306 0.33 -10.98 0.00
N GLY A 307 -0.98 -11.07 0.23
CA GLY A 307 -1.64 -12.25 0.80
C GLY A 307 -1.74 -12.27 2.34
N LYS A 308 -1.60 -11.12 3.01
CA LYS A 308 -1.69 -10.97 4.48
C LYS A 308 -2.91 -11.68 5.09
N THR A 309 -4.11 -11.35 4.60
CA THR A 309 -5.39 -11.94 5.02
C THR A 309 -5.37 -13.46 4.98
N ARG A 310 -4.89 -14.05 3.86
CA ARG A 310 -4.77 -15.52 3.74
C ARG A 310 -3.75 -16.06 4.75
N MET A 311 -2.58 -15.44 4.91
CA MET A 311 -1.58 -15.89 5.89
C MET A 311 -2.09 -15.84 7.33
N CYS A 312 -2.88 -14.83 7.72
CA CYS A 312 -3.57 -14.80 9.02
C CYS A 312 -4.53 -15.99 9.19
N LEU A 313 -5.32 -16.30 8.15
CA LEU A 313 -6.29 -17.40 8.16
C LEU A 313 -5.62 -18.78 8.18
N GLU A 314 -4.56 -19.01 7.39
CA GLU A 314 -3.77 -20.26 7.46
C GLU A 314 -3.10 -20.41 8.83
N THR A 315 -2.63 -19.30 9.42
CA THR A 315 -2.03 -19.32 10.76
C THR A 315 -3.02 -19.81 11.80
N LEU A 316 -4.25 -19.29 11.79
CA LEU A 316 -5.28 -19.64 12.78
C LEU A 316 -5.95 -21.01 12.55
N HIS A 317 -6.07 -21.44 11.29
CA HIS A 317 -6.76 -22.68 10.92
C HIS A 317 -5.82 -23.89 10.85
N ASP A 318 -4.60 -23.74 10.32
CA ASP A 318 -3.68 -24.87 10.08
C ASP A 318 -2.48 -24.84 11.04
N ILE A 319 -1.78 -23.71 11.19
CA ILE A 319 -0.52 -23.64 11.95
C ILE A 319 -0.76 -23.74 13.47
N VAL A 320 -1.70 -22.96 14.01
CA VAL A 320 -1.99 -22.93 15.47
C VAL A 320 -2.46 -24.29 15.99
N PRO A 321 -3.42 -25.00 15.36
CA PRO A 321 -3.85 -26.31 15.86
C PRO A 321 -2.75 -27.37 15.81
N ASP A 322 -1.95 -27.41 14.74
CA ASP A 322 -0.82 -28.33 14.54
C ASP A 322 0.26 -28.15 15.63
N VAL A 323 0.69 -26.90 15.88
CA VAL A 323 1.63 -26.57 16.96
C VAL A 323 1.04 -26.90 18.34
N CYS A 324 -0.23 -26.58 18.59
CA CYS A 324 -0.90 -26.92 19.86
C CYS A 324 -1.02 -28.43 20.09
N GLN A 325 -1.28 -29.21 19.03
CA GLN A 325 -1.36 -30.67 19.09
C GLN A 325 0.00 -31.28 19.44
N GLY A 326 1.08 -30.85 18.76
CA GLY A 326 2.45 -31.28 19.06
C GLY A 326 2.91 -30.90 20.47
N LYS A 327 2.53 -29.72 20.97
CA LYS A 327 2.88 -29.22 22.31
C LYS A 327 1.93 -29.74 23.40
N ARG A 328 1.88 -31.06 23.61
CA ARG A 328 1.07 -31.74 24.65
C ARG A 328 -0.46 -31.54 24.50
N SER A 329 -0.97 -31.27 23.30
CA SER A 329 -2.40 -31.04 23.03
C SER A 329 -3.00 -29.88 23.85
N VAL A 330 -2.40 -28.69 23.71
CA VAL A 330 -2.88 -27.45 24.33
C VAL A 330 -4.32 -27.11 23.87
N GLN A 331 -5.17 -26.81 24.85
CA GLN A 331 -6.53 -26.33 24.63
C GLN A 331 -6.50 -24.90 24.09
N HIS A 332 -6.90 -24.74 22.83
CA HIS A 332 -6.75 -23.48 22.09
C HIS A 332 -8.08 -22.99 21.48
N LEU A 333 -8.21 -21.68 21.34
CA LEU A 333 -9.26 -20.97 20.61
C LEU A 333 -8.60 -20.01 19.60
N SER A 334 -8.99 -20.10 18.33
CA SER A 334 -8.52 -19.21 17.27
C SER A 334 -9.57 -18.13 16.96
N LEU A 335 -9.17 -16.86 16.96
CA LEU A 335 -10.04 -15.69 16.67
C LEU A 335 -9.44 -14.83 15.54
N PHE A 336 -10.24 -14.54 14.51
CA PHE A 336 -9.85 -13.75 13.35
C PHE A 336 -10.54 -12.38 13.35
N LEU A 337 -9.77 -11.32 13.51
CA LEU A 337 -10.24 -9.94 13.53
C LEU A 337 -9.90 -9.30 12.19
N THR A 338 -10.85 -8.66 11.53
CA THR A 338 -10.63 -7.96 10.26
C THR A 338 -11.35 -6.61 10.25
N PHE A 339 -10.71 -5.64 9.59
CA PHE A 339 -11.22 -4.29 9.41
C PHE A 339 -11.67 -4.00 7.96
N ASN A 340 -11.75 -5.01 7.09
CA ASN A 340 -12.04 -4.83 5.66
C ASN A 340 -12.75 -6.03 4.97
N SER A 341 -13.53 -6.83 5.70
CA SER A 341 -14.47 -7.78 5.05
C SER A 341 -15.87 -7.15 4.88
N ASP A 342 -16.93 -7.89 5.17
CA ASP A 342 -18.32 -7.48 4.92
C ASP A 342 -18.79 -6.30 5.80
N ARG A 343 -20.02 -5.84 5.55
CA ARG A 343 -20.62 -4.63 6.14
C ARG A 343 -20.48 -4.49 7.67
N GLU A 344 -20.41 -5.59 8.42
CA GLU A 344 -20.37 -5.59 9.88
C GLU A 344 -18.94 -5.43 10.45
N THR A 345 -17.92 -5.83 9.69
CA THR A 345 -16.50 -5.85 10.12
C THR A 345 -15.68 -4.72 9.51
N LYS A 346 -16.08 -4.21 8.33
CA LYS A 346 -15.46 -3.06 7.65
C LYS A 346 -15.30 -1.89 8.63
N TRP A 347 -14.11 -1.30 8.67
CA TRP A 347 -13.85 -0.06 9.40
C TRP A 347 -14.70 1.09 8.84
N ASP A 348 -15.32 1.86 9.72
CA ASP A 348 -16.07 3.05 9.38
C ASP A 348 -15.73 4.20 10.32
N MET A 349 -15.83 5.44 9.84
CA MET A 349 -15.46 6.61 10.65
C MET A 349 -16.47 6.86 11.78
N ASP A 350 -17.70 6.34 11.66
CA ASP A 350 -18.66 6.35 12.76
C ASP A 350 -18.17 5.50 13.97
N GLU A 351 -17.28 4.51 13.78
CA GLU A 351 -16.65 3.80 14.92
C GLU A 351 -15.70 4.71 15.73
N CYS A 352 -15.31 5.88 15.22
CA CYS A 352 -14.54 6.88 15.97
C CYS A 352 -15.40 7.71 16.97
N LEU A 353 -16.73 7.59 16.90
CA LEU A 353 -17.66 8.20 17.87
C LEU A 353 -17.78 7.39 19.18
N HIS A 354 -17.37 6.12 19.10
CA HIS A 354 -17.37 5.11 20.15
C HIS A 354 -16.05 5.10 20.95
N HIS A 355 -16.04 4.43 22.10
CA HIS A 355 -14.79 4.25 22.86
C HIS A 355 -13.84 3.36 22.04
N PRO A 356 -12.54 3.69 21.91
CA PRO A 356 -11.67 2.96 20.97
C PRO A 356 -11.55 1.45 21.21
N GLU A 357 -11.76 0.99 22.45
CA GLU A 357 -11.84 -0.44 22.76
C GLU A 357 -13.05 -1.15 22.14
N HIS A 358 -14.19 -0.46 21.94
CA HIS A 358 -15.39 -1.05 21.34
C HIS A 358 -15.08 -1.60 19.94
N ALA A 359 -14.24 -0.92 19.14
CA ALA A 359 -13.84 -1.39 17.81
C ALA A 359 -13.11 -2.75 17.84
N ILE A 360 -12.39 -3.06 18.92
CA ILE A 360 -11.71 -4.35 19.11
C ILE A 360 -12.67 -5.37 19.76
N ALA A 361 -13.39 -4.97 20.81
CA ALA A 361 -14.37 -5.80 21.52
C ALA A 361 -15.47 -6.33 20.58
N LYS A 362 -16.06 -5.46 19.75
CA LYS A 362 -16.98 -5.81 18.67
C LYS A 362 -16.44 -6.94 17.79
N ARG A 363 -15.18 -6.85 17.36
CA ARG A 363 -14.56 -7.80 16.43
C ARG A 363 -14.14 -9.11 17.10
N LEU A 364 -13.79 -9.08 18.40
CA LEU A 364 -13.64 -10.28 19.22
C LEU A 364 -14.96 -11.04 19.34
N LEU A 365 -16.06 -10.35 19.68
CA LEU A 365 -17.38 -10.95 19.86
C LEU A 365 -17.93 -11.50 18.52
N LEU A 366 -17.84 -10.74 17.43
CA LEU A 366 -18.20 -11.19 16.08
C LEU A 366 -17.37 -12.42 15.64
N SER A 367 -16.06 -12.43 15.92
CA SER A 367 -15.20 -13.58 15.61
C SER A 367 -15.50 -14.82 16.45
N TYR A 368 -16.18 -14.70 17.59
CA TYR A 368 -16.47 -15.83 18.48
C TYR A 368 -17.90 -16.36 18.32
N PHE A 369 -18.90 -15.48 18.19
CA PHE A 369 -20.31 -15.84 18.06
C PHE A 369 -20.81 -15.91 16.61
N GLY A 370 -20.14 -15.24 15.67
CA GLY A 370 -20.57 -15.16 14.26
C GLY A 370 -21.36 -13.89 13.92
N LEU A 371 -21.76 -13.79 12.64
CA LEU A 371 -22.42 -12.61 12.07
C LEU A 371 -23.86 -12.41 12.58
N PHE A 372 -24.37 -11.17 12.42
CA PHE A 372 -25.66 -10.69 12.95
C PHE A 372 -25.74 -10.57 14.47
N LEU A 373 -24.58 -10.45 15.13
CA LEU A 373 -24.50 -9.95 16.50
C LEU A 373 -24.98 -8.50 16.53
N THR A 374 -26.26 -8.29 16.85
CA THR A 374 -26.84 -6.96 17.05
C THR A 374 -26.39 -6.45 18.42
N LEU A 375 -25.11 -6.06 18.49
CA LEU A 375 -24.46 -5.57 19.70
C LEU A 375 -25.26 -4.40 20.32
N PRO A 376 -25.25 -4.27 21.65
CA PRO A 376 -25.85 -3.11 22.30
C PRO A 376 -25.19 -1.82 21.80
N GLN A 377 -25.93 -0.72 21.79
CA GLN A 377 -25.43 0.58 21.32
C GLN A 377 -24.38 1.22 22.25
N THR A 378 -24.11 0.59 23.40
CA THR A 378 -23.12 0.99 24.38
C THR A 378 -21.70 0.63 23.97
N ASP A 379 -20.75 1.39 24.50
CA ASP A 379 -19.33 1.13 24.35
C ASP A 379 -18.90 -0.09 25.21
N ILE A 380 -17.99 -0.93 24.71
CA ILE A 380 -17.61 -2.21 25.35
C ILE A 380 -16.09 -2.27 25.52
N SER A 381 -15.60 -2.72 26.67
CA SER A 381 -14.16 -2.93 26.90
C SER A 381 -13.67 -4.21 26.24
N VAL A 382 -12.39 -4.22 25.86
CA VAL A 382 -11.73 -5.44 25.37
C VAL A 382 -11.62 -6.48 26.49
N GLN A 383 -11.46 -6.04 27.73
CA GLN A 383 -11.37 -6.93 28.89
C GLN A 383 -12.67 -7.73 29.08
N ALA A 384 -13.83 -7.07 29.07
CA ALA A 384 -15.14 -7.72 29.18
C ALA A 384 -15.37 -8.75 28.08
N ALA A 385 -15.03 -8.39 26.83
CA ALA A 385 -15.16 -9.28 25.69
C ALA A 385 -14.23 -10.50 25.79
N LEU A 386 -12.95 -10.31 26.14
CA LEU A 386 -11.99 -11.41 26.32
C LEU A 386 -12.38 -12.34 27.47
N ASP A 387 -12.80 -11.80 28.62
CA ASP A 387 -13.17 -12.60 29.79
C ASP A 387 -14.48 -13.36 29.55
N LEU A 388 -15.46 -12.77 28.87
CA LEU A 388 -16.68 -13.49 28.46
C LEU A 388 -16.35 -14.66 27.52
N ILE A 389 -15.62 -14.40 26.43
CA ILE A 389 -15.22 -15.43 25.46
C ILE A 389 -14.43 -16.55 26.16
N ARG A 390 -13.48 -16.19 27.01
CA ARG A 390 -12.62 -17.12 27.76
C ARG A 390 -13.41 -17.98 28.74
N HIS A 391 -14.38 -17.40 29.43
CA HIS A 391 -15.25 -18.15 30.35
C HIS A 391 -16.18 -19.09 29.60
N THR A 392 -16.98 -18.57 28.66
CA THR A 392 -17.95 -19.38 27.90
C THR A 392 -17.27 -20.55 27.20
N GLU A 393 -16.13 -20.34 26.54
CA GLU A 393 -15.44 -21.44 25.84
C GLU A 393 -14.78 -22.45 26.78
N ALA A 394 -14.29 -22.01 27.95
CA ALA A 394 -13.75 -22.91 28.96
C ALA A 394 -14.87 -23.76 29.61
N GLU A 395 -16.01 -23.15 29.89
CA GLU A 395 -17.21 -23.81 30.43
C GLU A 395 -17.78 -24.83 29.42
N ASN A 396 -17.89 -24.47 28.14
CA ASN A 396 -18.27 -25.40 27.04
C ASN A 396 -17.37 -26.63 26.93
N ARG A 397 -16.07 -26.48 27.23
CA ARG A 397 -15.06 -27.55 27.16
C ARG A 397 -14.84 -28.27 28.49
N GLY A 398 -15.47 -27.84 29.58
CA GLY A 398 -15.26 -28.40 30.92
C GLY A 398 -13.84 -28.18 31.48
N ILE A 399 -13.17 -27.08 31.12
CA ILE A 399 -11.80 -26.73 31.54
C ILE A 399 -11.76 -25.43 32.36
N ALA A 400 -10.63 -25.16 33.02
CA ALA A 400 -10.42 -23.89 33.69
C ALA A 400 -10.15 -22.75 32.67
N PRO A 401 -10.69 -21.53 32.86
CA PRO A 401 -10.45 -20.36 31.99
C PRO A 401 -8.97 -20.00 31.78
N ALA A 402 -8.12 -20.31 32.77
CA ALA A 402 -6.66 -20.12 32.71
C ALA A 402 -5.92 -21.17 31.85
N SER A 403 -6.57 -22.30 31.55
CA SER A 403 -6.02 -23.39 30.73
C SER A 403 -6.33 -23.23 29.24
N LEU A 404 -7.19 -22.28 28.86
CA LEU A 404 -7.52 -21.97 27.47
C LEU A 404 -6.52 -20.96 26.89
N TYR A 405 -5.84 -21.32 25.80
CA TYR A 405 -4.92 -20.45 25.08
C TYR A 405 -5.68 -19.76 23.93
N ILE A 406 -5.67 -18.43 23.88
CA ILE A 406 -6.38 -17.68 22.84
C ILE A 406 -5.37 -17.16 21.80
N PHE A 407 -5.55 -17.53 20.54
CA PHE A 407 -4.70 -17.12 19.43
C PHE A 407 -5.47 -16.17 18.52
N ILE A 408 -4.94 -14.97 18.32
CA ILE A 408 -5.63 -13.86 17.67
C ILE A 408 -4.83 -13.44 16.44
N ALA A 409 -5.46 -13.39 15.27
CA ALA A 409 -4.87 -12.75 14.09
C ALA A 409 -5.74 -11.57 13.64
N MET A 410 -5.12 -10.40 13.51
CA MET A 410 -5.75 -9.13 13.19
C MET A 410 -5.28 -8.63 11.82
N ASP A 411 -6.16 -8.60 10.82
CA ASP A 411 -5.86 -8.15 9.46
C ASP A 411 -6.39 -6.74 9.17
N GLU A 412 -5.64 -5.99 8.36
CA GLU A 412 -5.76 -4.55 8.13
C GLU A 412 -5.72 -3.69 9.41
N ALA A 413 -4.89 -4.07 10.39
CA ALA A 413 -4.68 -3.29 11.62
C ALA A 413 -4.24 -1.83 11.37
N THR A 414 -3.64 -1.54 10.20
CA THR A 414 -3.31 -0.17 9.75
C THR A 414 -4.49 0.81 9.86
N ARG A 415 -5.74 0.35 9.70
CA ARG A 415 -6.95 1.20 9.85
C ARG A 415 -7.05 1.92 11.21
N LEU A 416 -6.47 1.33 12.26
CA LEU A 416 -6.49 1.84 13.63
C LEU A 416 -5.46 2.95 13.89
N LEU A 417 -4.53 3.20 12.95
CA LEU A 417 -3.53 4.26 13.06
C LEU A 417 -4.12 5.65 12.73
N ASP A 418 -5.04 5.69 11.76
CA ASP A 418 -5.75 6.92 11.34
C ASP A 418 -6.98 7.21 12.21
N GLY A 419 -7.24 6.40 13.24
CA GLY A 419 -8.39 6.52 14.12
C GLY A 419 -8.37 7.78 14.98
N VAL A 420 -9.48 8.51 15.02
CA VAL A 420 -9.65 9.71 15.86
C VAL A 420 -10.39 9.33 17.13
N VAL A 421 -9.86 9.69 18.29
CA VAL A 421 -10.57 9.51 19.57
C VAL A 421 -11.60 10.65 19.73
N ALA A 422 -12.88 10.31 19.87
CA ALA A 422 -13.92 11.30 20.17
C ALA A 422 -13.55 12.14 21.41
N PRO A 423 -13.86 13.46 21.45
CA PRO A 423 -13.48 14.32 22.57
C PRO A 423 -13.92 13.81 23.95
N LYS A 424 -15.08 13.13 24.05
CA LYS A 424 -15.57 12.49 25.29
C LYS A 424 -14.66 11.40 25.86
N PHE A 425 -13.75 10.84 25.06
CA PHE A 425 -12.78 9.80 25.45
C PHE A 425 -11.32 10.27 25.37
N ALA A 426 -11.10 11.53 25.00
CA ALA A 426 -9.78 12.11 24.87
C ALA A 426 -9.22 12.52 26.25
N GLN A 427 -8.39 11.67 26.85
CA GLN A 427 -7.64 12.02 28.06
C GLN A 427 -6.87 13.34 27.86
N THR A 428 -7.03 14.26 28.81
CA THR A 428 -6.56 15.64 28.67
C THR A 428 -5.04 15.75 28.63
N GLY A 429 -4.54 16.69 27.82
CA GLY A 429 -3.18 17.24 27.95
C GLY A 429 -2.07 16.73 27.01
N LYS A 430 -2.31 15.77 26.10
CA LYS A 430 -1.27 15.38 25.10
C LYS A 430 -1.81 15.19 23.67
N SER A 431 -1.19 15.92 22.74
CA SER A 431 -1.31 15.67 21.30
C SER A 431 -0.41 14.50 20.91
N SER A 432 -0.98 13.50 20.25
CA SER A 432 -0.28 12.36 19.65
C SER A 432 -1.23 11.65 18.69
N ASP A 433 -0.73 11.25 17.52
CA ASP A 433 -1.53 10.66 16.46
C ASP A 433 -1.89 9.19 16.77
N ALA A 434 -1.06 8.50 17.56
CA ALA A 434 -1.29 7.11 17.98
C ALA A 434 -2.30 6.93 19.14
N ARG A 435 -3.12 7.96 19.47
CA ARG A 435 -4.03 7.93 20.63
C ARG A 435 -5.11 6.85 20.53
N PHE A 436 -5.73 6.67 19.36
CA PHE A 436 -6.77 5.66 19.18
C PHE A 436 -6.20 4.25 19.33
N TRP A 437 -5.13 3.92 18.58
CA TRP A 437 -4.40 2.66 18.73
C TRP A 437 -4.05 2.36 20.19
N LYS A 438 -3.49 3.34 20.91
CA LYS A 438 -3.06 3.17 22.31
C LYS A 438 -4.22 2.85 23.27
N GLN A 439 -5.39 3.46 23.10
CA GLN A 439 -6.58 3.12 23.90
C GLN A 439 -7.16 1.77 23.46
N ALA A 440 -7.44 1.60 22.16
CA ALA A 440 -8.06 0.41 21.58
C ALA A 440 -7.32 -0.90 21.91
N MET A 441 -5.98 -0.87 21.90
CA MET A 441 -5.15 -2.05 22.08
C MET A 441 -4.69 -2.29 23.53
N PHE A 442 -5.04 -1.42 24.49
CA PHE A 442 -4.47 -1.43 25.84
C PHE A 442 -4.65 -2.78 26.56
N HIS A 443 -5.90 -3.20 26.78
CA HIS A 443 -6.20 -4.47 27.45
C HIS A 443 -5.79 -5.69 26.60
N LEU A 444 -5.86 -5.60 25.26
CA LEU A 444 -5.44 -6.70 24.38
C LEU A 444 -3.94 -6.99 24.50
N GLN A 445 -3.09 -5.95 24.55
CA GLN A 445 -1.65 -6.12 24.75
C GLN A 445 -1.31 -6.53 26.19
N ALA A 446 -2.07 -6.05 27.19
CA ALA A 446 -1.92 -6.51 28.57
C ALA A 446 -2.19 -8.03 28.70
N ALA A 447 -3.25 -8.53 28.04
CA ALA A 447 -3.56 -9.96 27.98
C ALA A 447 -2.45 -10.79 27.31
N CYS A 448 -1.77 -10.24 26.29
CA CYS A 448 -0.61 -10.90 25.65
C CYS A 448 0.61 -11.07 26.58
N HIS A 449 0.64 -10.41 27.74
CA HIS A 449 1.70 -10.54 28.76
C HIS A 449 1.22 -11.25 30.04
N ALA A 450 -0.02 -11.75 30.07
CA ALA A 450 -0.65 -12.29 31.27
C ALA A 450 -0.52 -13.83 31.35
N LEU A 451 0.38 -14.33 32.20
CA LEU A 451 0.62 -15.77 32.41
C LEU A 451 -0.63 -16.57 32.83
N LYS A 452 -1.60 -15.90 33.50
CA LYS A 452 -2.87 -16.52 33.94
C LYS A 452 -3.92 -16.62 32.84
N THR A 453 -3.77 -15.88 31.75
CA THR A 453 -4.76 -15.75 30.68
C THR A 453 -4.03 -15.80 29.33
N PRO A 454 -3.36 -16.93 29.00
CA PRO A 454 -2.48 -17.03 27.84
C PRO A 454 -3.19 -16.60 26.57
N THR A 455 -2.62 -15.56 25.95
CA THR A 455 -3.14 -14.91 24.74
C THR A 455 -1.94 -14.59 23.84
N TRP A 456 -2.04 -14.93 22.54
CA TRP A 456 -1.01 -14.63 21.54
C TRP A 456 -1.62 -13.88 20.36
N MET A 457 -0.88 -12.93 19.79
CA MET A 457 -1.40 -12.03 18.76
C MET A 457 -0.46 -11.85 17.56
N LEU A 458 -1.02 -12.07 16.37
CA LEU A 458 -0.48 -11.68 15.07
C LEU A 458 -1.21 -10.42 14.57
N VAL A 459 -0.46 -9.34 14.37
CA VAL A 459 -0.93 -8.09 13.77
C VAL A 459 -0.46 -8.02 12.33
N ALA A 460 -1.37 -7.80 11.38
CA ALA A 460 -1.06 -7.68 9.96
C ALA A 460 -1.56 -6.35 9.37
N GLY A 461 -0.76 -5.75 8.49
CA GLY A 461 -1.04 -4.44 7.91
C GLY A 461 -0.02 -4.01 6.86
N THR A 462 0.01 -2.73 6.53
CA THR A 462 0.85 -2.22 5.42
C THR A 462 1.97 -1.29 5.89
N MET A 463 1.68 -0.35 6.77
CA MET A 463 2.66 0.62 7.30
C MET A 463 3.62 -0.06 8.29
N SER A 464 4.77 -0.55 7.81
CA SER A 464 5.68 -1.41 8.58
C SER A 464 6.43 -0.71 9.71
N HIS A 465 6.60 0.61 9.65
CA HIS A 465 7.22 1.40 10.70
C HIS A 465 6.18 1.94 11.68
N ALA A 466 5.12 2.59 11.21
CA ALA A 466 4.05 3.10 12.07
C ALA A 466 3.41 2.00 12.95
N LEU A 467 3.15 0.80 12.40
CA LEU A 467 2.65 -0.33 13.21
C LEU A 467 3.67 -0.83 14.23
N ASN A 468 4.95 -0.92 13.87
CA ASN A 468 6.02 -1.32 14.78
C ASN A 468 6.10 -0.37 15.98
N ASP A 469 6.05 0.93 15.72
CA ASP A 469 6.22 1.96 16.73
C ASP A 469 4.94 2.14 17.57
N ALA A 470 3.75 2.01 16.96
CA ALA A 470 2.47 1.97 17.66
C ALA A 470 2.36 0.77 18.61
N ILE A 471 2.77 -0.44 18.20
CA ILE A 471 2.82 -1.61 19.09
C ILE A 471 3.84 -1.39 20.22
N SER A 472 5.02 -0.85 19.91
CA SER A 472 6.13 -0.70 20.87
C SER A 472 5.87 0.31 22.00
N THR A 473 4.91 1.23 21.85
CA THR A 473 4.76 2.45 22.69
C THR A 473 3.50 2.51 23.56
N VAL A 474 2.63 1.50 23.53
CA VAL A 474 1.34 1.50 24.25
C VAL A 474 1.51 1.65 25.77
N SER A 475 2.49 0.96 26.38
CA SER A 475 2.64 0.85 27.83
C SER A 475 2.88 2.20 28.56
N GLY A 476 2.02 2.52 29.54
CA GLY A 476 2.13 3.71 30.39
C GLY A 476 3.28 3.70 31.41
N SER A 477 4.05 2.62 31.50
CA SER A 477 5.10 2.37 32.50
C SER A 477 6.53 2.55 31.98
N GLY A 478 6.72 3.13 30.79
CA GLY A 478 8.05 3.39 30.19
C GLY A 478 8.77 2.16 29.60
N SER A 479 8.28 0.95 29.88
CA SER A 479 8.75 -0.30 29.26
C SER A 479 8.18 -0.47 27.85
N LYS A 480 9.01 -0.79 26.85
CA LYS A 480 8.55 -1.07 25.48
C LYS A 480 7.97 -2.49 25.36
N THR A 481 6.94 -2.63 24.52
CA THR A 481 6.43 -3.94 24.08
C THR A 481 7.39 -4.53 23.04
N PHE A 482 7.67 -5.83 23.08
CA PHE A 482 8.52 -6.48 22.08
C PHE A 482 7.72 -6.83 20.82
N VAL A 483 8.29 -6.52 19.64
CA VAL A 483 7.69 -6.79 18.33
C VAL A 483 8.54 -7.82 17.59
N LEU A 484 7.94 -8.95 17.23
CA LEU A 484 8.56 -9.95 16.36
C LEU A 484 8.13 -9.70 14.92
N LYS A 485 9.04 -9.22 14.07
CA LYS A 485 8.74 -9.03 12.64
C LYS A 485 8.65 -10.40 11.93
N ILE A 486 7.50 -10.66 11.34
CA ILE A 486 7.20 -11.85 10.52
C ILE A 486 7.45 -11.49 9.04
N PRO A 487 8.32 -12.20 8.31
CA PRO A 487 8.66 -11.85 6.92
C PRO A 487 7.53 -12.25 5.95
N LEU A 488 7.03 -11.28 5.18
CA LEU A 488 6.07 -11.51 4.10
C LEU A 488 6.38 -10.64 2.86
N SER A 489 7.03 -11.22 1.86
CA SER A 489 7.44 -10.56 0.61
C SER A 489 6.48 -10.81 -0.56
N PRO A 490 6.51 -10.00 -1.64
CA PRO A 490 5.96 -10.42 -2.93
C PRO A 490 6.61 -11.73 -3.38
N LEU A 491 5.82 -12.62 -3.97
CA LEU A 491 6.23 -13.97 -4.36
C LEU A 491 7.53 -13.98 -5.17
N GLU A 492 8.41 -14.93 -4.83
CA GLU A 492 9.54 -15.24 -5.71
C GLU A 492 9.03 -15.77 -7.06
N PRO A 493 9.81 -15.56 -8.15
CA PRO A 493 9.43 -15.99 -9.50
C PRO A 493 8.89 -17.43 -9.58
N LYS A 494 9.49 -18.39 -8.86
CA LYS A 494 9.02 -19.79 -8.82
C LYS A 494 7.58 -19.94 -8.30
N PHE A 495 7.17 -19.18 -7.29
CA PHE A 495 5.83 -19.25 -6.71
C PHE A 495 4.78 -18.50 -7.54
N VAL A 496 5.18 -17.44 -8.25
CA VAL A 496 4.38 -16.82 -9.31
C VAL A 496 3.94 -17.87 -10.33
N SER A 497 4.87 -18.75 -10.74
CA SER A 497 4.60 -19.83 -11.70
C SER A 497 3.59 -20.86 -11.17
N MET A 498 3.71 -21.25 -9.90
CA MET A 498 2.81 -22.22 -9.26
C MET A 498 1.39 -21.65 -9.11
N LEU A 499 1.28 -20.38 -8.70
CA LEU A 499 0.00 -19.68 -8.58
C LEU A 499 -0.71 -19.57 -9.94
N LEU A 500 0.00 -19.14 -10.99
CA LEU A 500 -0.56 -19.04 -12.34
C LEU A 500 -0.93 -20.41 -12.92
N LYS A 501 -0.14 -21.46 -12.64
CA LYS A 501 -0.48 -22.84 -12.99
C LYS A 501 -1.82 -23.26 -12.36
N HIS A 502 -1.97 -23.06 -11.05
CA HIS A 502 -3.20 -23.39 -10.32
C HIS A 502 -4.42 -22.59 -10.82
N ILE A 503 -4.30 -21.28 -11.09
CA ILE A 503 -5.42 -20.45 -11.60
C ILE A 503 -5.84 -20.86 -13.03
N HIS A 504 -4.90 -21.40 -13.83
CA HIS A 504 -5.21 -21.87 -15.17
C HIS A 504 -5.86 -23.27 -15.16
N GLU A 505 -5.38 -24.16 -14.30
CA GLU A 505 -5.85 -25.57 -14.20
C GLU A 505 -7.15 -25.71 -13.40
N SER A 506 -7.54 -24.69 -12.62
CA SER A 506 -8.85 -24.61 -11.94
C SER A 506 -9.98 -24.04 -12.80
N LYS A 507 -9.73 -23.68 -14.06
CA LYS A 507 -10.76 -23.26 -15.03
C LYS A 507 -11.10 -24.43 -15.96
N GLU A 508 -12.39 -24.60 -16.25
CA GLU A 508 -12.87 -25.77 -17.01
C GLU A 508 -12.14 -26.01 -18.35
N PRO A 509 -11.90 -27.28 -18.72
CA PRO A 509 -11.08 -27.66 -19.89
C PRO A 509 -11.77 -27.42 -21.25
N ASN A 510 -13.02 -26.99 -21.28
CA ASN A 510 -13.86 -26.94 -22.49
C ASN A 510 -13.55 -25.79 -23.48
N THR A 511 -12.33 -25.26 -23.50
CA THR A 511 -11.88 -24.29 -24.51
C THR A 511 -10.41 -24.51 -24.87
N GLU A 512 -10.06 -24.36 -26.15
CA GLU A 512 -8.69 -24.43 -26.68
C GLU A 512 -7.83 -23.25 -26.22
N ARG A 513 -7.56 -23.18 -24.92
CA ARG A 513 -6.77 -22.12 -24.31
C ARG A 513 -5.28 -22.39 -24.50
N VAL A 514 -4.61 -21.42 -25.12
CA VAL A 514 -3.15 -21.27 -25.03
C VAL A 514 -2.75 -21.35 -23.56
N SER A 515 -1.86 -22.29 -23.22
CA SER A 515 -1.37 -22.47 -21.85
C SER A 515 -0.91 -21.15 -21.26
N TRP A 516 -1.08 -20.94 -19.95
CA TRP A 516 -0.59 -19.73 -19.28
C TRP A 516 0.88 -19.41 -19.61
N SER A 517 1.70 -20.45 -19.83
CA SER A 517 3.13 -20.34 -20.13
C SER A 517 3.43 -19.89 -21.57
N ALA A 518 2.44 -19.90 -22.46
CA ALA A 518 2.53 -19.39 -23.82
C ALA A 518 1.66 -18.12 -24.04
N ASN A 519 0.90 -17.68 -23.04
CA ASN A 519 0.10 -16.46 -23.10
C ASN A 519 0.99 -15.22 -22.84
N VAL A 520 1.41 -14.56 -23.93
CA VAL A 520 2.29 -13.38 -23.91
C VAL A 520 1.77 -12.27 -22.99
N CYS A 521 0.49 -11.94 -23.09
CA CYS A 521 -0.13 -10.85 -22.35
C CYS A 521 -0.17 -11.15 -20.85
N LEU A 522 -0.56 -12.37 -20.47
CA LEU A 522 -0.57 -12.81 -19.08
C LEU A 522 0.83 -12.82 -18.48
N LEU A 523 1.85 -13.24 -19.24
CA LEU A 523 3.25 -13.22 -18.79
C LEU A 523 3.78 -11.80 -18.58
N ALA A 524 3.38 -10.84 -19.41
CA ALA A 524 3.74 -9.43 -19.26
C ALA A 524 3.01 -8.75 -18.07
N GLN A 525 1.73 -9.08 -17.85
CA GLN A 525 0.97 -8.63 -16.68
C GLN A 525 1.52 -9.25 -15.38
N ALA A 526 1.90 -10.53 -15.42
CA ALA A 526 2.53 -11.21 -14.29
C ALA A 526 3.93 -10.68 -13.96
N ALA A 527 4.64 -10.17 -14.96
CA ALA A 527 5.84 -9.35 -14.76
C ALA A 527 5.49 -8.03 -14.05
N GLU A 528 4.55 -7.22 -14.56
CA GLU A 528 4.18 -5.94 -13.93
C GLU A 528 3.74 -6.11 -12.46
N ALA A 529 3.04 -7.20 -12.14
CA ALA A 529 2.59 -7.53 -10.79
C ALA A 529 3.72 -7.79 -9.77
N ALA A 530 4.98 -7.95 -10.21
CA ALA A 530 6.20 -8.11 -9.39
C ALA A 530 6.15 -9.18 -8.27
N GLY A 531 5.27 -10.16 -8.39
CA GLY A 531 5.04 -11.19 -7.38
C GLY A 531 3.89 -10.92 -6.40
N LEU A 532 3.12 -9.83 -6.52
CA LEU A 532 1.93 -9.61 -5.67
C LEU A 532 0.82 -10.63 -6.00
N PRO A 533 0.47 -11.58 -5.08
CA PRO A 533 -0.55 -12.60 -5.35
C PRO A 533 -1.87 -12.05 -5.88
N ARG A 534 -2.37 -10.94 -5.33
CA ARG A 534 -3.68 -10.40 -5.71
C ARG A 534 -3.71 -9.73 -7.08
N THR A 535 -2.64 -9.04 -7.47
CA THR A 535 -2.50 -8.49 -8.83
C THR A 535 -2.24 -9.59 -9.87
N LEU A 536 -1.55 -10.67 -9.49
CA LEU A 536 -1.42 -11.89 -10.31
C LEU A 536 -2.76 -12.61 -10.52
N LEU A 537 -3.55 -12.76 -9.45
CA LEU A 537 -4.90 -13.30 -9.49
C LEU A 537 -5.82 -12.47 -10.40
N HIS A 538 -5.74 -11.14 -10.31
CA HIS A 538 -6.46 -10.23 -11.23
C HIS A 538 -6.00 -10.40 -12.68
N ALA A 539 -4.70 -10.42 -12.97
CA ALA A 539 -4.19 -10.62 -14.33
C ALA A 539 -4.66 -11.96 -14.95
N ALA A 540 -4.72 -13.02 -14.16
CA ALA A 540 -5.16 -14.34 -14.61
C ALA A 540 -6.69 -14.51 -14.65
N ALA A 541 -7.45 -13.76 -13.86
CA ALA A 541 -8.91 -13.85 -13.75
C ALA A 541 -9.53 -12.52 -13.26
N PRO A 542 -9.62 -11.49 -14.13
CA PRO A 542 -9.99 -10.13 -13.71
C PRO A 542 -11.45 -10.02 -13.23
N ASP A 543 -12.33 -10.89 -13.72
CA ASP A 543 -13.74 -10.96 -13.34
C ASP A 543 -13.98 -11.53 -11.93
N LEU A 544 -13.00 -12.29 -11.40
CA LEU A 544 -13.07 -12.93 -10.08
C LEU A 544 -12.32 -12.15 -8.99
N TYR A 545 -11.18 -11.54 -9.34
CA TYR A 545 -10.30 -10.90 -8.36
C TYR A 545 -10.10 -9.42 -8.69
N ARG A 546 -10.36 -8.55 -7.72
CA ARG A 546 -10.05 -7.11 -7.82
C ARG A 546 -8.56 -6.87 -7.59
N ASP A 547 -7.93 -6.15 -8.51
CA ASP A 547 -6.57 -5.64 -8.33
C ASP A 547 -6.43 -4.80 -7.05
N THR A 548 -5.23 -4.79 -6.49
CA THR A 548 -4.77 -3.91 -5.41
C THR A 548 -3.92 -2.75 -5.90
N SER A 549 -3.56 -2.70 -7.19
CA SER A 549 -2.94 -1.51 -7.77
C SER A 549 -3.97 -0.41 -7.98
N HIS A 550 -3.65 0.80 -7.52
CA HIS A 550 -4.50 1.98 -7.64
C HIS A 550 -3.65 3.16 -8.14
N LEU A 551 -4.31 4.14 -8.75
CA LEU A 551 -3.68 5.36 -9.23
C LEU A 551 -3.16 6.15 -8.01
N SER A 552 -1.84 6.32 -7.90
CA SER A 552 -1.20 6.89 -6.71
C SER A 552 -0.92 8.37 -6.90
N THR A 553 -1.76 9.23 -6.31
CA THR A 553 -1.62 10.69 -6.39
C THR A 553 -0.64 11.19 -5.33
N LEU A 554 0.54 11.66 -5.73
CA LEU A 554 1.65 11.97 -4.81
C LEU A 554 2.13 13.42 -4.90
N SER A 555 2.72 13.89 -3.80
CA SER A 555 3.35 15.22 -3.74
C SER A 555 4.63 15.30 -4.57
N ASP A 556 4.98 16.51 -5.01
CA ASP A 556 6.22 16.80 -5.75
C ASP A 556 7.48 16.39 -4.98
N SER A 557 7.48 16.53 -3.65
CA SER A 557 8.60 16.14 -2.79
C SER A 557 8.70 14.62 -2.60
N THR A 558 7.56 13.93 -2.47
CA THR A 558 7.47 12.45 -2.52
C THR A 558 8.04 11.92 -3.83
N ILE A 559 7.61 12.48 -4.97
CA ILE A 559 8.06 12.07 -6.32
C ILE A 559 9.58 12.20 -6.47
N LEU A 560 10.20 13.29 -6.01
CA LEU A 560 11.67 13.44 -6.04
C LEU A 560 12.40 12.41 -5.19
N ARG A 561 11.83 12.00 -4.05
CA ARG A 561 12.45 10.99 -3.19
C ARG A 561 12.35 9.59 -3.78
N ILE A 562 11.26 9.24 -4.46
CA ILE A 562 11.14 7.99 -5.24
C ILE A 562 12.23 7.94 -6.33
N VAL A 563 12.39 9.01 -7.11
CA VAL A 563 13.45 9.07 -8.14
C VAL A 563 14.84 9.07 -7.48
N GLY A 564 15.00 9.75 -6.35
CA GLY A 564 16.23 9.79 -5.55
C GLY A 564 16.71 8.40 -5.09
N LEU A 565 15.80 7.50 -4.70
CA LEU A 565 16.13 6.10 -4.40
C LEU A 565 16.78 5.39 -5.60
N GLY A 566 16.19 5.55 -6.79
CA GLY A 566 16.68 4.97 -8.04
C GLY A 566 17.96 5.60 -8.61
N VAL A 567 18.49 6.65 -7.98
CA VAL A 567 19.64 7.43 -8.48
C VAL A 567 20.79 7.54 -7.47
N ALA A 568 20.49 7.55 -6.16
CA ALA A 568 21.46 7.86 -5.12
C ALA A 568 21.42 6.90 -3.91
N SER A 569 20.56 5.87 -3.92
CA SER A 569 20.41 4.86 -2.85
C SER A 569 20.31 5.47 -1.43
N SER A 570 19.67 6.64 -1.34
CA SER A 570 19.58 7.40 -0.10
C SER A 570 18.47 6.85 0.81
N PRO A 571 18.69 6.71 2.13
CA PRO A 571 17.67 6.17 3.02
C PRO A 571 16.46 7.09 3.12
N LEU A 572 15.25 6.51 3.11
CA LEU A 572 14.02 7.23 3.43
C LEU A 572 13.83 7.32 4.95
N ASN A 573 13.04 8.31 5.38
CA ASN A 573 12.47 8.33 6.73
C ASN A 573 11.24 7.41 6.81
N SER A 574 10.96 6.88 8.01
CA SER A 574 9.88 5.91 8.28
C SER A 574 8.52 6.32 7.72
N THR A 575 8.08 7.56 7.97
CA THR A 575 6.78 8.09 7.49
C THR A 575 6.60 7.92 5.98
N LEU A 576 7.67 8.08 5.20
CA LEU A 576 7.63 7.97 3.75
C LEU A 576 7.81 6.53 3.26
N LEU A 577 8.45 5.65 4.05
CA LEU A 577 8.38 4.21 3.81
C LEU A 577 6.91 3.75 3.93
N ASP A 578 6.23 4.15 5.00
CA ASP A 578 4.83 3.81 5.26
C ASP A 578 3.86 4.37 4.18
N GLU A 579 4.06 5.61 3.71
CA GLU A 579 3.31 6.22 2.59
C GLU A 579 3.44 5.41 1.28
N LEU A 580 4.67 4.99 0.94
CA LEU A 580 4.97 4.29 -0.31
C LEU A 580 4.65 2.78 -0.23
N GLU A 581 4.74 2.17 0.95
CA GLU A 581 4.22 0.83 1.21
C GLU A 581 2.69 0.82 1.05
N THR A 582 2.00 1.82 1.62
CA THR A 582 0.53 1.97 1.51
C THR A 582 0.08 2.16 0.06
N SER A 583 0.86 2.89 -0.74
CA SER A 583 0.62 3.11 -2.17
C SER A 583 0.97 1.90 -3.07
N ALA A 584 1.49 0.80 -2.51
CA ALA A 584 2.03 -0.34 -3.27
C ALA A 584 3.18 0.04 -4.24
N LEU A 585 4.01 1.00 -3.85
CA LEU A 585 5.11 1.58 -4.65
C LEU A 585 6.50 1.14 -4.18
N LEU A 586 6.61 0.45 -3.04
CA LEU A 586 7.90 0.13 -2.41
C LEU A 586 7.99 -1.32 -1.94
N ILE A 587 9.01 -2.05 -2.39
CA ILE A 587 9.31 -3.41 -1.92
C ILE A 587 10.49 -3.34 -0.95
N VAL A 588 10.32 -3.90 0.25
CA VAL A 588 11.43 -4.24 1.14
C VAL A 588 11.79 -5.72 0.93
N ARG A 589 13.03 -5.99 0.50
CA ARG A 589 13.59 -7.36 0.40
C ARG A 589 14.83 -7.46 1.28
N GLY A 590 14.65 -8.01 2.49
CA GLY A 590 15.71 -8.12 3.49
C GLY A 590 16.17 -6.74 3.98
N LYS A 591 17.26 -6.22 3.38
CA LYS A 591 17.79 -4.87 3.62
C LYS A 591 17.73 -3.95 2.39
N GLU A 592 17.30 -4.45 1.23
CA GLU A 592 17.13 -3.63 0.03
C GLU A 592 15.74 -2.96 0.01
N THR A 593 15.71 -1.65 -0.20
CA THR A 593 14.50 -0.87 -0.51
C THR A 593 14.44 -0.64 -2.02
N LEU A 594 13.42 -1.20 -2.68
CA LEU A 594 13.26 -1.21 -4.13
C LEU A 594 11.94 -0.57 -4.55
N VAL A 595 11.91 0.07 -5.72
CA VAL A 595 10.71 0.68 -6.29
C VAL A 595 9.88 -0.39 -7.00
N HIS A 596 8.59 -0.49 -6.63
CA HIS A 596 7.64 -1.41 -7.25
C HIS A 596 7.22 -0.92 -8.65
N PRO A 597 6.95 -1.80 -9.63
CA PRO A 597 6.64 -1.38 -11.01
C PRO A 597 5.38 -0.52 -11.16
N HIS A 598 4.48 -0.56 -10.16
CA HIS A 598 3.35 0.37 -10.03
C HIS A 598 3.75 1.85 -9.99
N VAL A 599 5.04 2.19 -9.91
CA VAL A 599 5.56 3.56 -10.14
C VAL A 599 5.09 4.14 -11.49
N CYS A 600 4.76 3.30 -12.48
CA CYS A 600 4.17 3.72 -13.76
C CYS A 600 2.68 4.15 -13.64
N ARG A 601 2.08 4.06 -12.44
CA ARG A 601 0.70 4.39 -12.07
C ARG A 601 0.63 5.56 -11.06
N ILE A 602 1.71 6.34 -10.94
CA ILE A 602 1.74 7.58 -10.16
C ILE A 602 1.14 8.74 -10.96
N GLU A 603 0.37 9.60 -10.28
CA GLU A 603 -0.01 10.93 -10.75
C GLU A 603 0.49 12.02 -9.80
N ARG A 604 0.62 13.24 -10.32
CA ARG A 604 1.03 14.42 -9.55
C ARG A 604 -0.18 15.00 -8.83
N ALA A 605 -0.07 15.23 -7.52
CA ALA A 605 -1.09 15.92 -6.74
C ALA A 605 -1.36 17.34 -7.29
N SER A 606 -2.65 17.70 -7.35
CA SER A 606 -3.11 19.04 -7.73
C SER A 606 -2.94 20.02 -6.57
N ASP A 607 -1.68 20.30 -6.20
CA ASP A 607 -1.34 21.24 -5.13
C ASP A 607 -1.56 22.70 -5.58
N PRO A 608 -2.49 23.46 -4.96
CA PRO A 608 -2.74 24.85 -5.30
C PRO A 608 -1.66 25.82 -4.78
N ALA A 609 -0.81 25.41 -3.84
CA ALA A 609 0.23 26.25 -3.25
C ALA A 609 1.54 26.25 -4.08
N ALA A 610 1.73 25.28 -4.98
CA ALA A 610 2.93 25.11 -5.80
C ALA A 610 3.03 26.11 -6.98
N SER A 611 2.95 27.41 -6.69
CA SER A 611 2.77 28.53 -7.63
C SER A 611 3.97 28.88 -8.53
N LEU A 612 5.00 28.02 -8.60
CA LEU A 612 6.08 28.10 -9.58
C LEU A 612 5.78 27.18 -10.77
N ALA A 613 5.08 27.73 -11.78
CA ALA A 613 4.73 27.03 -13.03
C ALA A 613 5.94 26.33 -13.70
N THR A 614 7.12 26.95 -13.59
CA THR A 614 8.43 26.40 -13.95
C THR A 614 8.68 24.99 -13.38
N SER A 615 8.50 24.82 -12.08
CA SER A 615 8.80 23.58 -11.38
C SER A 615 7.75 22.52 -11.69
N ALA A 616 6.46 22.92 -11.74
CA ALA A 616 5.35 22.05 -12.09
C ALA A 616 5.53 21.32 -13.44
N LEU A 617 6.18 21.96 -14.42
CA LEU A 617 6.49 21.34 -15.72
C LEU A 617 7.63 20.31 -15.62
N VAL A 618 8.63 20.51 -14.76
CA VAL A 618 9.68 19.52 -14.47
C VAL A 618 9.09 18.31 -13.73
N PHE A 619 8.23 18.51 -12.73
CA PHE A 619 7.52 17.41 -12.05
C PHE A 619 6.59 16.64 -13.00
N LYS A 620 5.87 17.33 -13.89
CA LYS A 620 5.10 16.70 -14.96
C LYS A 620 5.99 15.88 -15.89
N ALA A 621 7.18 16.35 -16.23
CA ALA A 621 8.15 15.60 -17.02
C ALA A 621 8.69 14.35 -16.29
N ILE A 622 8.88 14.40 -14.96
CA ILE A 622 9.24 13.24 -14.13
C ILE A 622 8.13 12.18 -14.17
N VAL A 623 6.87 12.55 -13.91
CA VAL A 623 5.73 11.61 -13.97
C VAL A 623 5.58 11.04 -15.40
N THR A 624 5.78 11.86 -16.43
CA THR A 624 5.78 11.44 -17.86
C THR A 624 6.99 10.55 -18.22
N ALA A 625 8.05 10.53 -17.42
CA ALA A 625 9.17 9.61 -17.59
C ALA A 625 8.94 8.29 -16.84
N LEU A 626 8.32 8.32 -15.65
CA LEU A 626 7.93 7.13 -14.88
C LEU A 626 6.82 6.34 -15.58
N SER A 627 5.85 7.01 -16.20
CA SER A 627 4.75 6.35 -16.92
C SER A 627 5.23 5.52 -18.14
N LYS A 628 6.37 5.90 -18.76
CA LYS A 628 6.97 5.18 -19.90
C LYS A 628 7.47 3.78 -19.56
N PHE A 629 7.63 3.43 -18.28
CA PHE A 629 7.84 2.04 -17.89
C PHE A 629 6.61 1.16 -18.21
N ARG A 630 5.41 1.74 -18.35
CA ARG A 630 4.23 1.04 -18.86
C ARG A 630 4.33 0.78 -20.37
N ASP A 631 4.73 1.79 -21.15
CA ASP A 631 4.93 1.68 -22.61
C ASP A 631 5.94 0.57 -22.97
N LEU A 632 6.97 0.39 -22.12
CA LEU A 632 7.96 -0.68 -22.22
C LEU A 632 7.33 -2.07 -22.03
N ASN A 633 6.49 -2.25 -21.01
CA ASN A 633 5.74 -3.50 -20.80
C ASN A 633 4.77 -3.78 -21.95
N ASP A 634 4.03 -2.75 -22.40
CA ASP A 634 3.09 -2.84 -23.51
C ASP A 634 3.77 -3.23 -24.83
N SER A 635 5.01 -2.74 -25.04
CA SER A 635 5.85 -3.11 -26.20
C SER A 635 6.31 -4.57 -26.13
N LEU A 636 6.78 -5.01 -24.96
CA LEU A 636 7.21 -6.40 -24.73
C LEU A 636 6.04 -7.39 -24.86
N ALA A 637 4.83 -7.01 -24.40
CA ALA A 637 3.62 -7.83 -24.45
C ALA A 637 3.10 -8.08 -25.87
N LYS A 638 3.39 -7.19 -26.82
CA LYS A 638 2.80 -7.21 -28.18
C LYS A 638 3.71 -7.85 -29.23
N GLN A 639 4.88 -8.39 -28.85
CA GLN A 639 5.91 -9.03 -29.70
C GLN A 639 6.47 -8.21 -30.89
N HIS A 640 5.91 -7.03 -31.21
CA HIS A 640 6.32 -6.17 -32.33
C HIS A 640 7.62 -5.37 -32.09
N THR A 641 8.35 -5.62 -31.01
CA THR A 641 9.52 -4.84 -30.61
C THR A 641 10.66 -5.76 -30.20
N GLU A 642 11.84 -5.59 -30.81
CA GLU A 642 12.99 -6.44 -30.49
C GLU A 642 13.54 -6.17 -29.08
N PRO A 643 13.99 -7.20 -28.31
CA PRO A 643 14.32 -7.03 -26.89
C PRO A 643 15.41 -6.00 -26.56
N TRP A 644 16.35 -5.73 -27.47
CA TRP A 644 17.39 -4.71 -27.27
C TRP A 644 16.79 -3.31 -27.14
N ALA A 645 15.69 -3.02 -27.86
CA ALA A 645 14.99 -1.75 -27.77
C ALA A 645 14.35 -1.52 -26.38
N ALA A 646 14.01 -2.58 -25.63
CA ALA A 646 13.53 -2.44 -24.25
C ALA A 646 14.65 -1.98 -23.31
N TRP A 647 15.86 -2.51 -23.45
CA TRP A 647 17.03 -2.03 -22.71
C TRP A 647 17.42 -0.60 -23.09
N GLU A 648 17.40 -0.25 -24.39
CA GLU A 648 17.57 1.14 -24.83
C GLU A 648 16.55 2.08 -24.19
N MET A 649 15.27 1.73 -24.22
CA MET A 649 14.20 2.52 -23.59
C MET A 649 14.42 2.64 -22.08
N PHE A 650 14.79 1.57 -21.38
CA PHE A 650 15.13 1.61 -19.96
C PHE A 650 16.30 2.57 -19.67
N CYS A 651 17.42 2.45 -20.39
CA CYS A 651 18.57 3.35 -20.25
C CYS A 651 18.18 4.82 -20.51
N VAL A 652 17.41 5.10 -21.56
CA VAL A 652 16.96 6.46 -21.90
C VAL A 652 16.00 7.02 -20.84
N ILE A 653 15.07 6.21 -20.30
CA ILE A 653 14.19 6.63 -19.19
C ILE A 653 15.03 6.94 -17.96
N MET A 654 15.94 6.04 -17.55
CA MET A 654 16.81 6.22 -16.38
C MET A 654 17.73 7.44 -16.50
N THR A 655 18.34 7.69 -17.66
CA THR A 655 19.19 8.86 -17.87
C THR A 655 18.37 10.16 -17.84
N ASN A 656 17.18 10.20 -18.45
CA ASN A 656 16.31 11.37 -18.37
C ASN A 656 15.77 11.60 -16.95
N LEU A 657 15.44 10.56 -16.18
CA LEU A 657 15.06 10.68 -14.75
C LEU A 657 16.19 11.27 -13.91
N ARG A 658 17.44 10.88 -14.16
CA ARG A 658 18.64 11.45 -13.50
C ARG A 658 18.86 12.92 -13.86
N ILE A 659 18.67 13.27 -15.11
CA ILE A 659 18.72 14.67 -15.57
C ILE A 659 17.62 15.50 -14.91
N LEU A 660 16.37 15.00 -14.91
CA LEU A 660 15.23 15.68 -14.30
C LEU A 660 15.38 15.87 -12.78
N LEU A 661 15.91 14.88 -12.07
CA LEU A 661 16.23 14.98 -10.64
C LEU A 661 17.24 16.11 -10.38
N ALA A 662 18.34 16.16 -11.13
CA ALA A 662 19.36 17.20 -11.00
C ALA A 662 18.84 18.60 -11.38
N VAL A 663 17.99 18.70 -12.41
CA VAL A 663 17.30 19.93 -12.79
C VAL A 663 16.36 20.40 -11.67
N ALA A 664 15.60 19.50 -11.06
CA ALA A 664 14.74 19.82 -9.94
C ALA A 664 15.55 20.31 -8.72
N SER A 665 16.61 19.59 -8.32
CA SER A 665 17.50 20.02 -7.24
C SER A 665 18.09 21.41 -7.49
N ALA A 666 18.61 21.68 -8.69
CA ALA A 666 19.15 22.98 -9.05
C ALA A 666 18.10 24.11 -9.03
N LEU A 667 16.84 23.81 -9.36
CA LEU A 667 15.72 24.76 -9.25
C LEU A 667 15.27 24.99 -7.80
N THR A 668 15.37 23.98 -6.93
CA THR A 668 15.10 24.09 -5.49
C THR A 668 16.19 24.93 -4.80
N GLU A 669 17.46 24.73 -5.16
CA GLU A 669 18.58 25.55 -4.66
C GLU A 669 18.54 26.98 -5.24
N ASN A 670 18.14 27.15 -6.50
CA ASN A 670 18.09 28.44 -7.17
C ASN A 670 17.03 28.46 -8.28
N ALA A 671 15.91 29.16 -8.05
CA ALA A 671 14.82 29.30 -9.01
C ALA A 671 15.24 29.97 -10.35
N GLN A 672 16.38 30.64 -10.40
CA GLN A 672 16.99 31.24 -11.61
C GLN A 672 18.21 30.45 -12.13
N ALA A 673 18.39 29.20 -11.70
CA ALA A 673 19.38 28.29 -12.28
C ALA A 673 19.16 28.13 -13.79
N LYS A 674 20.21 28.42 -14.57
CA LYS A 674 20.26 28.21 -16.03
C LYS A 674 20.89 26.88 -16.42
N PHE A 675 21.82 26.37 -15.60
CA PHE A 675 22.49 25.09 -15.81
C PHE A 675 22.48 24.26 -14.52
N ALA A 676 22.09 22.99 -14.63
CA ALA A 676 22.17 22.01 -13.54
C ALA A 676 23.35 21.06 -13.78
N ARG A 677 24.09 20.71 -12.73
CA ARG A 677 25.21 19.75 -12.79
C ARG A 677 24.67 18.32 -12.79
N VAL A 678 25.17 17.47 -13.69
CA VAL A 678 24.73 16.09 -13.87
C VAL A 678 25.91 15.12 -13.87
N ASP A 679 26.61 15.03 -12.73
CA ASP A 679 27.79 14.18 -12.56
C ASP A 679 27.50 12.71 -12.24
N ARG A 680 26.25 12.37 -11.86
CA ARG A 680 25.81 10.99 -11.54
C ARG A 680 24.81 10.40 -12.55
N LEU A 681 24.98 10.66 -13.86
CA LEU A 681 24.12 10.05 -14.88
C LEU A 681 24.27 8.52 -14.98
N PHE A 682 25.47 8.02 -14.73
CA PHE A 682 25.82 6.61 -14.93
C PHE A 682 26.63 6.07 -13.72
N PRO A 683 26.00 5.90 -12.53
CA PRO A 683 26.61 5.19 -11.41
C PRO A 683 26.99 3.75 -11.82
N GLY A 684 27.98 3.17 -11.15
CA GLY A 684 28.63 1.92 -11.57
C GLY A 684 29.55 2.01 -12.80
N THR A 685 29.61 3.13 -13.53
CA THR A 685 30.50 3.24 -14.70
C THR A 685 31.95 3.59 -14.34
N VAL A 686 32.88 3.04 -15.11
CA VAL A 686 34.27 3.47 -15.13
C VAL A 686 34.41 4.53 -16.23
N SER A 687 34.77 5.75 -15.83
CA SER A 687 34.92 6.92 -16.73
C SER A 687 36.39 7.22 -16.99
N SER A 688 36.75 7.61 -18.21
CA SER A 688 38.12 8.02 -18.57
C SER A 688 38.64 9.14 -17.67
N LEU A 689 39.97 9.24 -17.51
CA LEU A 689 40.63 10.28 -16.70
C LEU A 689 40.33 11.71 -17.19
N GLU A 690 39.93 11.87 -18.45
CA GLU A 690 39.64 13.15 -19.10
C GLU A 690 38.14 13.47 -19.18
N THR A 691 37.25 12.58 -18.71
CA THR A 691 35.79 12.75 -18.85
C THR A 691 35.32 14.00 -18.08
N PRO A 692 34.78 15.03 -18.77
CA PRO A 692 34.52 16.33 -18.15
C PRO A 692 33.22 16.36 -17.33
N VAL A 693 33.15 17.28 -16.37
CA VAL A 693 31.92 17.51 -15.58
C VAL A 693 30.80 18.02 -16.47
N LEU A 694 29.70 17.26 -16.51
CA LEU A 694 28.53 17.51 -17.34
C LEU A 694 27.51 18.44 -16.66
N PHE A 695 26.85 19.24 -17.50
CA PHE A 695 25.75 20.13 -17.13
C PHE A 695 24.62 20.03 -18.17
N VAL A 696 23.39 20.37 -17.79
CA VAL A 696 22.22 20.49 -18.70
C VAL A 696 21.61 21.87 -18.62
N ASN A 697 21.03 22.33 -19.73
CA ASN A 697 20.29 23.58 -19.79
C ASN A 697 18.93 23.44 -19.10
N VAL A 698 18.75 24.13 -17.97
CA VAL A 698 17.54 24.05 -17.15
C VAL A 698 16.34 24.65 -17.90
N GLU A 699 16.53 25.76 -18.62
CA GLU A 699 15.46 26.49 -19.32
C GLU A 699 14.74 25.66 -20.40
N LYS A 700 15.39 24.61 -20.92
CA LYS A 700 14.77 23.66 -21.87
C LYS A 700 13.80 22.71 -21.18
N TRP A 701 14.21 22.17 -20.04
CA TRP A 701 13.36 21.32 -19.21
C TRP A 701 12.19 22.08 -18.56
N ARG A 702 12.34 23.40 -18.29
CA ARG A 702 11.23 24.26 -17.83
C ARG A 702 10.03 24.25 -18.79
N ASN A 703 10.28 24.16 -20.10
CA ASN A 703 9.27 24.31 -21.15
C ASN A 703 8.76 22.98 -21.71
N TYR A 704 9.09 21.84 -21.08
CA TYR A 704 8.87 20.49 -21.62
C TYR A 704 7.38 20.21 -21.92
N PRO A 705 6.94 20.17 -23.19
CA PRO A 705 5.57 19.79 -23.54
C PRO A 705 5.44 18.27 -23.49
N SER A 706 4.21 17.74 -23.52
CA SER A 706 3.94 16.30 -23.58
C SER A 706 4.23 15.69 -24.97
N LEU A 707 5.42 15.95 -25.50
CA LEU A 707 5.83 15.56 -26.85
C LEU A 707 6.37 14.12 -26.88
N ASN A 708 5.54 13.30 -27.50
CA ASN A 708 5.80 11.93 -27.93
C ASN A 708 7.05 11.89 -28.85
N PRO A 709 8.08 11.04 -28.60
CA PRO A 709 9.33 11.00 -29.39
C PRO A 709 9.18 10.42 -30.81
N ALA A 710 7.96 10.33 -31.34
CA ALA A 710 7.64 9.82 -32.68
C ALA A 710 8.05 10.74 -33.86
N ARG A 711 8.82 11.82 -33.61
CA ARG A 711 9.38 12.70 -34.65
C ARG A 711 10.90 12.89 -34.45
N PRO A 712 11.75 12.13 -35.17
CA PRO A 712 13.21 12.11 -34.94
C PRO A 712 14.00 13.37 -35.35
N ALA A 713 13.34 14.46 -35.77
CA ALA A 713 13.98 15.51 -36.56
C ALA A 713 14.87 16.49 -35.77
N LEU A 714 14.60 16.71 -34.48
CA LEU A 714 15.45 17.50 -33.57
C LEU A 714 15.39 16.89 -32.17
N CYS A 715 16.54 16.48 -31.62
CA CYS A 715 16.65 16.20 -30.20
C CYS A 715 16.60 17.52 -29.41
N PRO A 716 15.71 17.69 -28.41
CA PRO A 716 15.73 18.88 -27.57
C PRO A 716 17.02 19.00 -26.77
N ASP A 717 17.52 20.23 -26.65
CA ASP A 717 18.68 20.57 -25.83
C ASP A 717 18.44 20.16 -24.36
N GLY A 718 19.40 19.45 -23.75
CA GLY A 718 19.29 18.87 -22.41
C GLY A 718 18.58 17.51 -22.31
N GLN A 719 17.82 17.07 -23.33
CA GLN A 719 17.09 15.78 -23.33
C GLN A 719 17.91 14.67 -24.01
N ILE A 720 17.76 13.42 -23.54
CA ILE A 720 18.20 12.24 -24.29
C ILE A 720 17.02 11.63 -25.08
N CYS A 721 17.17 11.53 -26.40
CA CYS A 721 16.22 10.89 -27.31
C CYS A 721 16.83 9.64 -27.96
N ARG A 722 16.02 8.58 -28.18
CA ARG A 722 16.42 7.43 -29.01
C ARG A 722 16.66 7.88 -30.45
N THR A 723 17.59 7.21 -31.13
CA THR A 723 17.77 7.36 -32.58
C THR A 723 16.70 6.59 -33.36
N VAL A 724 16.71 6.71 -34.69
CA VAL A 724 15.91 5.85 -35.56
C VAL A 724 16.61 4.50 -35.68
N ALA A 725 15.84 3.40 -35.57
CA ALA A 725 16.37 2.05 -35.76
C ALA A 725 17.11 1.94 -37.11
N GLY A 726 18.33 1.39 -37.08
CA GLY A 726 19.22 1.30 -38.25
C GLY A 726 20.18 2.47 -38.46
N THR A 727 20.17 3.50 -37.59
CA THR A 727 21.23 4.53 -37.61
C THR A 727 22.56 4.00 -37.04
N THR A 728 23.66 4.61 -37.48
CA THR A 728 25.01 4.05 -37.42
C THR A 728 25.66 4.14 -36.04
N ALA A 729 25.38 3.12 -35.21
CA ALA A 729 26.05 2.83 -33.93
C ALA A 729 25.84 3.80 -32.75
N ILE A 730 24.88 4.71 -32.84
CA ILE A 730 24.36 5.52 -31.71
C ILE A 730 22.91 5.10 -31.45
N ASP A 731 22.60 4.76 -30.20
CA ASP A 731 21.30 4.17 -29.83
C ASP A 731 20.37 5.22 -29.20
N ALA A 732 20.96 6.20 -28.51
CA ALA A 732 20.30 7.44 -28.10
C ALA A 732 21.33 8.57 -27.99
N TRP A 733 20.90 9.83 -28.06
CA TRP A 733 21.77 10.99 -27.89
C TRP A 733 21.05 12.21 -27.32
N GLY A 734 21.82 13.21 -26.90
CA GLY A 734 21.33 14.53 -26.55
C GLY A 734 22.44 15.57 -26.46
N THR A 735 22.05 16.85 -26.36
CA THR A 735 22.99 17.93 -26.06
C THR A 735 23.13 18.10 -24.56
N VAL A 736 24.36 18.08 -24.06
CA VAL A 736 24.73 18.47 -22.71
C VAL A 736 25.82 19.54 -22.78
N TYR A 737 26.31 20.02 -21.64
CA TYR A 737 27.27 21.12 -21.58
C TYR A 737 28.49 20.80 -20.72
N VAL A 738 29.64 21.33 -21.12
CA VAL A 738 30.88 21.30 -20.33
C VAL A 738 31.28 22.73 -19.96
N LYS A 739 31.60 22.95 -18.68
CA LYS A 739 32.08 24.25 -18.19
C LYS A 739 33.57 24.42 -18.49
N SER A 740 33.91 25.35 -19.39
CA SER A 740 35.27 25.65 -19.84
C SER A 740 35.49 27.16 -19.81
N GLN A 741 36.49 27.64 -19.06
CA GLN A 741 36.79 29.08 -18.91
C GLN A 741 35.55 29.92 -18.50
N ASN A 742 34.79 29.43 -17.52
CA ASN A 742 33.49 29.97 -17.07
C ASN A 742 32.37 30.07 -18.14
N ARG A 743 32.57 29.55 -19.36
CA ARG A 743 31.52 29.41 -20.37
C ARG A 743 31.04 27.96 -20.46
N PHE A 744 29.73 27.76 -20.65
CA PHE A 744 29.17 26.45 -20.93
C PHE A 744 29.19 26.20 -22.44
N LYS A 745 29.97 25.21 -22.88
CA LYS A 745 30.07 24.80 -24.29
C LYS A 745 29.18 23.59 -24.51
N PRO A 746 28.29 23.57 -25.53
CA PRO A 746 27.47 22.40 -25.84
C PRO A 746 28.35 21.27 -26.39
N VAL A 747 28.02 20.04 -26.00
CA VAL A 747 28.67 18.80 -26.43
C VAL A 747 27.61 17.71 -26.62
N THR A 748 27.85 16.75 -27.51
CA THR A 748 26.94 15.61 -27.68
C THR A 748 27.25 14.55 -26.64
N LEU A 749 26.23 14.14 -25.88
CA LEU A 749 26.24 12.92 -25.08
C LEU A 749 25.56 11.82 -25.90
N ALA A 750 26.34 10.84 -26.35
CA ALA A 750 25.85 9.67 -27.08
C ALA A 750 25.76 8.48 -26.11
N LEU A 751 24.59 7.83 -26.05
CA LEU A 751 24.41 6.56 -25.37
C LEU A 751 24.53 5.42 -26.38
N GLN A 752 25.24 4.38 -25.97
CA GLN A 752 25.41 3.14 -26.72
C GLN A 752 24.99 1.98 -25.82
N CYS A 753 23.71 1.62 -25.89
CA CYS A 753 22.98 0.81 -24.94
C CYS A 753 23.01 -0.67 -25.37
N LYS A 754 24.19 -1.29 -25.37
CA LYS A 754 24.35 -2.66 -25.90
C LYS A 754 23.81 -3.73 -24.96
N PHE A 755 22.54 -4.07 -25.18
CA PHE A 755 21.96 -5.35 -24.78
C PHE A 755 22.64 -6.49 -25.56
N PRO A 756 22.85 -7.69 -24.99
CA PRO A 756 23.73 -8.69 -25.57
C PRO A 756 23.15 -9.39 -26.80
N GLU A 757 23.60 -8.98 -27.97
CA GLU A 757 23.71 -9.86 -29.13
C GLU A 757 24.92 -10.80 -28.95
N VAL A 758 24.68 -11.87 -28.19
CA VAL A 758 25.53 -13.07 -28.12
C VAL A 758 26.93 -12.88 -27.48
N GLU A 759 26.96 -13.13 -26.17
CA GLU A 759 27.90 -14.01 -25.42
C GLU A 759 29.42 -13.77 -25.44
N THR A 760 30.00 -13.11 -26.44
CA THR A 760 31.43 -12.79 -26.41
C THR A 760 31.68 -11.71 -25.35
N ALA A 761 32.56 -11.99 -24.40
CA ALA A 761 32.99 -10.97 -23.45
C ALA A 761 33.72 -9.87 -24.24
N HIS A 762 33.16 -8.66 -24.29
CA HIS A 762 33.67 -7.64 -25.20
C HIS A 762 35.12 -7.31 -24.86
N SER A 763 36.02 -7.55 -25.81
CA SER A 763 37.44 -7.18 -25.65
C SER A 763 37.57 -5.67 -25.54
N LEU A 764 38.66 -5.20 -24.94
CA LEU A 764 38.93 -3.76 -24.83
C LEU A 764 38.87 -3.08 -26.21
N ASP A 765 39.31 -3.76 -27.27
CA ASP A 765 39.32 -3.23 -28.63
C ASP A 765 37.95 -3.26 -29.30
N GLN A 766 37.06 -4.20 -28.96
CA GLN A 766 35.64 -4.11 -29.33
C GLN A 766 34.96 -2.92 -28.64
N GLN A 767 35.21 -2.72 -27.34
CA GLN A 767 34.69 -1.57 -26.59
C GLN A 767 35.16 -0.24 -27.21
N ARG A 768 36.44 -0.16 -27.59
CA ARG A 768 37.04 0.98 -28.31
C ARG A 768 36.42 1.17 -29.70
N ALA A 769 36.19 0.10 -30.45
CA ALA A 769 35.54 0.17 -31.76
C ALA A 769 34.11 0.71 -31.65
N PHE A 770 33.33 0.23 -30.67
CA PHE A 770 31.99 0.74 -30.38
C PHE A 770 32.01 2.26 -30.05
N ILE A 771 32.88 2.69 -29.14
CA ILE A 771 33.00 4.10 -28.73
C ILE A 771 33.47 4.98 -29.90
N THR A 772 34.43 4.50 -30.69
CA THR A 772 34.97 5.23 -31.85
C THR A 772 33.93 5.36 -32.96
N ALA A 773 33.16 4.30 -33.25
CA ALA A 773 32.03 4.37 -34.17
C ALA A 773 30.94 5.34 -33.70
N ALA A 774 30.59 5.33 -32.40
CA ALA A 774 29.64 6.28 -31.84
C ALA A 774 30.13 7.73 -31.99
N LYS A 775 31.42 8.02 -31.74
CA LYS A 775 31.99 9.36 -31.96
C LYS A 775 31.97 9.77 -33.43
N GLN A 776 32.39 8.89 -34.33
CA GLN A 776 32.47 9.17 -35.78
C GLN A 776 31.11 9.51 -36.41
N ASN A 777 30.01 9.01 -35.83
CA ASN A 777 28.64 9.27 -36.29
C ASN A 777 27.99 10.49 -35.59
N THR A 778 28.79 11.37 -34.98
CA THR A 778 28.35 12.69 -34.48
C THR A 778 28.97 13.84 -35.26
N SER A 779 28.29 14.99 -35.27
CA SER A 779 28.75 16.21 -35.95
C SER A 779 30.06 16.81 -35.38
N ASN A 780 30.52 16.36 -34.20
CA ASN A 780 31.82 16.74 -33.65
C ASN A 780 32.40 15.58 -32.81
N PRO A 781 33.19 14.67 -33.42
CA PRO A 781 33.75 13.51 -32.74
C PRO A 781 34.71 13.85 -31.58
N ALA A 782 35.34 15.03 -31.62
CA ALA A 782 36.33 15.45 -30.62
C ALA A 782 35.68 15.89 -29.29
N THR A 783 34.54 16.57 -29.36
CA THR A 783 33.79 17.02 -28.17
C THR A 783 32.76 16.00 -27.69
N THR A 784 32.47 14.95 -28.46
CA THR A 784 31.45 13.95 -28.14
C THR A 784 31.88 13.03 -27.00
N ILE A 785 30.95 12.84 -26.06
CA ILE A 785 31.11 12.01 -24.88
C ILE A 785 30.22 10.77 -25.05
N VAL A 786 30.81 9.57 -24.96
CA VAL A 786 30.10 8.30 -25.18
C VAL A 786 29.92 7.53 -23.88
N ALA A 787 28.69 7.12 -23.58
CA ALA A 787 28.36 6.21 -22.50
C ALA A 787 28.00 4.82 -23.07
N LEU A 788 28.91 3.84 -22.90
CA LEU A 788 28.69 2.45 -23.30
C LEU A 788 27.93 1.71 -22.18
N LEU A 789 26.60 1.72 -22.26
CA LEU A 789 25.67 1.20 -21.26
C LEU A 789 25.27 -0.24 -21.60
N THR A 790 26.14 -1.19 -21.29
CA THR A 790 25.98 -2.60 -21.66
C THR A 790 25.71 -3.51 -20.45
N THR A 791 24.96 -4.59 -20.69
CA THR A 791 24.78 -5.71 -19.76
C THR A 791 25.68 -6.92 -20.10
N SER A 792 26.45 -6.82 -21.19
CA SER A 792 27.43 -7.83 -21.61
C SER A 792 28.50 -8.08 -20.54
N HIS A 793 29.08 -9.28 -20.58
CA HIS A 793 30.35 -9.51 -19.88
C HIS A 793 31.46 -8.69 -20.57
N MET A 794 32.38 -8.17 -19.75
CA MET A 794 33.52 -7.38 -20.22
C MET A 794 34.79 -7.96 -19.62
N VAL A 795 35.88 -7.95 -20.37
CA VAL A 795 37.22 -8.23 -19.82
C VAL A 795 37.52 -7.14 -18.78
N SER A 796 38.13 -7.50 -17.65
CA SER A 796 38.50 -6.53 -16.60
C SER A 796 39.44 -5.46 -17.15
N PHE A 797 39.05 -4.20 -17.07
CA PHE A 797 39.81 -3.05 -17.56
C PHE A 797 40.03 -2.01 -16.46
N GLN A 798 41.09 -1.21 -16.60
CA GLN A 798 41.44 -0.10 -15.72
C GLN A 798 41.02 1.26 -16.29
N GLN A 799 40.93 2.28 -15.45
CA GLN A 799 40.44 3.61 -15.83
C GLN A 799 41.26 4.27 -16.96
N ASN A 800 42.56 4.04 -16.98
CA ASN A 800 43.52 4.48 -18.00
C ASN A 800 43.39 3.75 -19.35
N GLN A 801 42.62 2.67 -19.44
CA GLN A 801 42.42 1.91 -20.68
C GLN A 801 41.18 2.36 -21.47
N VAL A 802 40.26 3.09 -20.82
CA VAL A 802 39.07 3.73 -21.40
C VAL A 802 39.50 4.91 -22.28
N GLN A 803 38.93 5.03 -23.49
CA GLN A 803 39.19 6.17 -24.37
C GLN A 803 38.75 7.49 -23.71
N SER A 804 39.45 8.59 -23.98
CA SER A 804 39.07 9.94 -23.53
C SER A 804 37.63 10.29 -23.92
N ASN A 805 36.97 11.16 -23.15
CA ASN A 805 35.55 11.49 -23.34
C ASN A 805 34.65 10.23 -23.46
N ALA A 806 34.86 9.23 -22.61
CA ALA A 806 33.97 8.07 -22.54
C ALA A 806 33.79 7.54 -21.11
N CYS A 807 32.67 6.84 -20.91
CA CYS A 807 32.45 5.98 -19.76
C CYS A 807 31.84 4.65 -20.20
N ILE A 808 32.12 3.60 -19.42
CA ILE A 808 31.73 2.22 -19.72
C ILE A 808 31.06 1.65 -18.49
N LEU A 809 29.92 0.97 -18.66
CA LEU A 809 29.23 0.23 -17.60
C LEU A 809 29.73 -1.23 -17.57
N PRO A 810 30.66 -1.60 -16.66
CA PRO A 810 30.96 -3.01 -16.42
C PRO A 810 29.78 -3.69 -15.71
N ARG A 811 29.61 -4.99 -15.93
CA ARG A 811 28.56 -5.81 -15.29
C ARG A 811 28.58 -5.76 -13.75
N SER A 812 29.73 -5.48 -13.12
CA SER A 812 29.83 -5.24 -11.67
C SER A 812 29.12 -3.97 -11.22
N GLY A 813 29.14 -2.92 -12.03
CA GLY A 813 28.45 -1.65 -11.78
C GLY A 813 26.96 -1.68 -12.13
N LEU A 814 26.45 -2.75 -12.76
CA LEU A 814 25.04 -2.83 -13.19
C LEU A 814 24.07 -2.68 -12.01
N ALA A 815 24.42 -3.20 -10.82
CA ALA A 815 23.62 -3.05 -9.60
C ALA A 815 23.47 -1.59 -9.17
N GLU A 816 24.55 -0.80 -9.23
CA GLU A 816 24.51 0.65 -8.99
C GLU A 816 23.77 1.40 -10.10
N PHE A 817 23.89 0.95 -11.36
CA PHE A 817 23.23 1.57 -12.49
C PHE A 817 21.69 1.42 -12.43
N VAL A 818 21.17 0.30 -11.93
CA VAL A 818 19.72 0.09 -11.77
C VAL A 818 19.19 0.56 -10.40
N ALA A 819 20.00 0.44 -9.34
CA ALA A 819 19.69 0.84 -7.96
C ALA A 819 18.25 0.48 -7.53
N GLY A 820 17.50 1.42 -6.95
CA GLY A 820 16.12 1.21 -6.54
C GLY A 820 15.16 0.74 -7.65
N PHE A 821 15.48 0.96 -8.94
CA PHE A 821 14.66 0.48 -10.07
C PHE A 821 15.00 -0.96 -10.51
N LYS A 822 15.81 -1.70 -9.74
CA LYS A 822 16.18 -3.12 -9.98
C LYS A 822 14.99 -4.02 -10.43
N PRO A 823 13.79 -4.01 -9.82
CA PRO A 823 12.68 -4.85 -10.29
C PRO A 823 12.19 -4.48 -11.71
N ILE A 824 12.18 -3.19 -12.06
CA ILE A 824 11.76 -2.71 -13.39
C ILE A 824 12.84 -2.99 -14.43
N ALA A 825 14.12 -2.83 -14.04
CA ALA A 825 15.24 -3.27 -14.85
C ALA A 825 15.10 -4.76 -15.14
N GLU A 826 14.85 -5.60 -14.12
CA GLU A 826 14.73 -7.05 -14.24
C GLU A 826 13.77 -7.46 -15.37
N TYR A 827 12.61 -6.85 -15.63
CA TYR A 827 11.78 -7.24 -16.80
C TYR A 827 12.46 -6.98 -18.16
N CYS A 828 13.26 -5.92 -18.24
CA CYS A 828 13.99 -5.53 -19.46
C CYS A 828 15.04 -6.59 -19.84
N TRP A 829 15.70 -7.24 -18.87
CA TRP A 829 16.76 -8.24 -19.14
C TRP A 829 16.43 -9.68 -18.75
N ALA A 830 15.42 -9.94 -17.90
CA ALA A 830 14.99 -11.28 -17.48
C ALA A 830 14.50 -12.08 -18.68
N TYR A 831 15.26 -13.13 -18.98
CA TYR A 831 15.02 -13.99 -20.13
C TYR A 831 13.77 -14.86 -19.90
N ASN A 832 12.75 -14.66 -20.74
CA ASN A 832 11.57 -15.53 -20.80
C ASN A 832 11.71 -16.55 -21.94
N PRO A 833 11.71 -17.87 -21.68
CA PRO A 833 11.96 -18.91 -22.69
C PRO A 833 10.77 -19.23 -23.57
N ASN A 834 9.62 -18.58 -23.40
CA ASN A 834 8.49 -18.66 -24.31
C ASN A 834 8.43 -17.42 -25.22
N LEU A 835 8.97 -16.27 -24.77
CA LEU A 835 8.81 -14.97 -25.43
C LEU A 835 10.08 -14.36 -26.04
N SER A 836 11.29 -14.81 -25.67
CA SER A 836 12.54 -14.11 -26.03
C SER A 836 13.24 -14.68 -27.27
N THR A 837 14.03 -13.86 -27.96
CA THR A 837 14.91 -14.25 -29.08
C THR A 837 16.05 -15.18 -28.64
N GLU A 838 16.62 -15.94 -29.59
CA GLU A 838 17.73 -16.90 -29.36
C GLU A 838 18.88 -16.30 -28.54
N ALA A 839 19.37 -15.13 -28.93
CA ALA A 839 20.48 -14.46 -28.26
C ALA A 839 20.20 -14.19 -26.77
N ARG A 840 18.95 -13.86 -26.40
CA ARG A 840 18.53 -13.63 -25.01
C ARG A 840 18.37 -14.92 -24.20
N ILE A 841 18.26 -16.08 -24.86
CA ILE A 841 18.36 -17.40 -24.22
C ILE A 841 19.82 -17.75 -23.95
N ALA A 842 20.63 -17.64 -25.00
CA ALA A 842 21.98 -18.18 -25.06
C ALA A 842 22.87 -17.54 -23.99
N THR A 843 22.70 -16.24 -23.77
CA THR A 843 23.39 -15.46 -22.72
C THR A 843 23.21 -15.96 -21.29
N GLN A 844 22.17 -16.75 -20.98
CA GLN A 844 22.09 -17.44 -19.68
C GLN A 844 22.93 -18.71 -19.65
N PHE A 845 22.98 -19.47 -20.75
CA PHE A 845 23.75 -20.70 -20.86
C PHE A 845 25.27 -20.49 -20.99
N CYS A 846 25.71 -19.31 -21.42
CA CYS A 846 27.11 -19.01 -21.67
C CYS A 846 27.88 -18.60 -20.41
N THR A 847 28.37 -19.60 -19.67
CA THR A 847 29.21 -19.44 -18.48
C THR A 847 30.68 -19.21 -18.85
N SER A 848 31.33 -18.24 -18.20
CA SER A 848 32.68 -17.74 -18.55
C SER A 848 33.86 -18.72 -18.38
N ARG A 849 33.59 -19.99 -18.05
CA ARG A 849 34.60 -21.04 -17.84
C ARG A 849 34.25 -22.42 -18.44
N SER A 850 33.04 -22.62 -18.97
CA SER A 850 32.52 -23.98 -19.20
C SER A 850 31.53 -24.18 -20.35
N THR A 851 31.02 -23.12 -20.97
CA THR A 851 30.15 -23.23 -22.16
C THR A 851 30.69 -22.34 -23.30
N THR A 852 30.76 -22.89 -24.51
CA THR A 852 31.11 -22.10 -25.70
C THR A 852 29.87 -21.45 -26.31
N ALA A 853 30.02 -20.28 -26.93
CA ALA A 853 28.91 -19.57 -27.57
C ALA A 853 28.15 -20.42 -28.60
N VAL A 854 28.86 -21.25 -29.38
CA VAL A 854 28.23 -22.19 -30.33
C VAL A 854 27.33 -23.20 -29.61
N ALA A 855 27.76 -23.72 -28.46
CA ALA A 855 27.01 -24.71 -27.71
C ALA A 855 25.85 -24.09 -26.89
N ALA A 856 26.03 -22.86 -26.40
CA ALA A 856 24.97 -22.08 -25.76
C ALA A 856 23.87 -21.65 -26.76
N ARG A 857 24.23 -21.17 -27.96
CA ARG A 857 23.30 -21.01 -29.10
C ARG A 857 22.61 -22.32 -29.50
N ALA A 858 23.32 -23.45 -29.49
CA ALA A 858 22.73 -24.75 -29.81
C ALA A 858 21.68 -25.19 -28.77
N MET A 859 21.92 -24.94 -27.48
CA MET A 859 20.92 -25.13 -26.42
C MET A 859 19.78 -24.13 -26.52
N ALA A 860 20.05 -22.86 -26.87
CA ALA A 860 19.03 -21.84 -27.11
C ALA A 860 18.08 -22.26 -28.25
N ASN A 861 18.64 -22.69 -29.38
CA ASN A 861 17.88 -23.25 -30.49
C ASN A 861 17.15 -24.54 -30.11
N ALA A 862 17.73 -25.40 -29.26
CA ALA A 862 17.00 -26.57 -28.76
C ALA A 862 15.77 -26.16 -27.94
N VAL A 863 15.87 -25.14 -27.08
CA VAL A 863 14.73 -24.58 -26.35
C VAL A 863 13.71 -23.95 -27.30
N ILE A 864 14.13 -23.12 -28.28
CA ILE A 864 13.21 -22.51 -29.27
C ILE A 864 12.42 -23.55 -30.04
N ASN A 865 13.12 -24.53 -30.61
CA ASN A 865 12.49 -25.59 -31.40
C ASN A 865 11.64 -26.54 -30.54
N ALA A 866 11.80 -26.50 -29.21
CA ALA A 866 10.94 -27.19 -28.26
C ALA A 866 9.69 -26.38 -27.87
N ARG A 867 9.71 -25.03 -27.88
CA ARG A 867 8.56 -24.16 -27.46
C ARG A 867 7.21 -24.56 -28.04
N SER A 868 7.18 -24.97 -29.31
CA SER A 868 5.95 -25.32 -30.03
C SER A 868 5.44 -26.74 -29.73
N ARG A 869 6.16 -27.53 -28.93
CA ARG A 869 5.90 -28.98 -28.69
C ARG A 869 6.15 -29.45 -27.25
N VAL A 870 6.80 -28.65 -26.42
CA VAL A 870 7.26 -29.00 -25.06
C VAL A 870 6.98 -27.82 -24.14
N ARG A 871 6.08 -28.05 -23.18
CA ARG A 871 5.93 -27.22 -21.97
C ARG A 871 7.01 -27.67 -20.98
N PHE A 872 7.77 -26.75 -20.43
CA PHE A 872 8.66 -27.04 -19.30
C PHE A 872 7.90 -26.70 -18.02
N GLU A 873 7.48 -27.71 -17.26
CA GLU A 873 6.72 -27.50 -16.03
C GLU A 873 7.63 -27.39 -14.81
N SER A 874 8.77 -28.08 -14.81
CA SER A 874 9.80 -28.01 -13.76
C SER A 874 11.19 -27.60 -14.26
N ILE A 875 11.98 -26.98 -13.39
CA ILE A 875 13.41 -26.73 -13.65
C ILE A 875 14.13 -28.07 -13.85
N HIS A 876 13.68 -29.15 -13.19
CA HIS A 876 14.23 -30.49 -13.42
C HIS A 876 13.94 -31.00 -14.84
N GLU A 877 12.75 -30.77 -15.41
CA GLU A 877 12.46 -31.10 -16.83
C GLU A 877 13.31 -30.28 -17.79
N LEU A 878 13.40 -28.96 -17.56
CA LEU A 878 14.23 -28.06 -18.36
C LEU A 878 15.70 -28.46 -18.28
N ARG A 879 16.25 -28.64 -17.07
CA ARG A 879 17.62 -29.08 -16.86
C ARG A 879 17.84 -30.47 -17.47
N SER A 880 16.93 -31.43 -17.29
CA SER A 880 17.03 -32.75 -17.93
C SER A 880 16.94 -32.69 -19.46
N PHE A 881 16.16 -31.77 -20.03
CA PHE A 881 16.15 -31.49 -21.46
C PHE A 881 17.49 -30.88 -21.91
N LEU A 882 17.97 -29.87 -21.21
CA LEU A 882 19.25 -29.22 -21.46
C LEU A 882 20.42 -30.18 -21.27
N GLU A 883 20.42 -31.11 -20.31
CA GLU A 883 21.48 -32.10 -20.07
C GLU A 883 21.57 -33.12 -21.20
N ARG A 884 20.43 -33.65 -21.65
CA ARG A 884 20.35 -34.51 -22.82
C ARG A 884 20.88 -33.81 -24.08
N ARG A 885 20.69 -32.49 -24.19
CA ARG A 885 21.20 -31.65 -25.29
C ARG A 885 22.67 -31.24 -25.10
N ALA A 886 23.10 -30.94 -23.89
CA ALA A 886 24.44 -30.53 -23.49
C ALA A 886 25.48 -31.60 -23.84
N ARG A 887 25.14 -32.87 -23.63
CA ARG A 887 25.95 -34.02 -24.06
C ARG A 887 26.16 -34.05 -25.57
N ALA A 888 25.14 -33.71 -26.37
CA ALA A 888 25.25 -33.61 -27.82
C ALA A 888 26.01 -32.36 -28.29
N TYR A 889 25.98 -31.27 -27.53
CA TYR A 889 26.62 -29.99 -27.85
C TYR A 889 27.98 -29.75 -27.15
N LYS A 890 28.53 -30.75 -26.44
CA LYS A 890 29.80 -30.69 -25.69
C LYS A 890 29.87 -29.51 -24.69
N VAL A 891 28.81 -29.35 -23.92
CA VAL A 891 28.68 -28.33 -22.86
C VAL A 891 29.16 -28.92 -21.53
N ASN A 892 30.06 -28.23 -20.83
CA ASN A 892 30.66 -28.76 -19.59
C ASN A 892 29.87 -28.37 -18.31
N SER A 893 28.97 -27.39 -18.38
CA SER A 893 28.02 -27.08 -17.29
C SER A 893 26.77 -26.38 -17.82
N ILE A 894 25.61 -26.71 -17.24
CA ILE A 894 24.37 -25.94 -17.39
C ILE A 894 24.29 -24.93 -16.22
N PRO A 895 23.64 -23.76 -16.39
CA PRO A 895 23.50 -22.78 -15.31
C PRO A 895 22.77 -23.30 -14.06
N ASP A 896 22.93 -22.56 -12.98
CA ASP A 896 22.28 -22.82 -11.69
C ASP A 896 20.76 -22.67 -11.77
N ASN A 897 20.02 -23.32 -10.87
CA ASN A 897 18.55 -23.31 -10.85
C ASN A 897 17.98 -21.89 -10.74
N SER A 898 18.67 -20.98 -10.04
CA SER A 898 18.30 -19.56 -9.96
C SER A 898 18.18 -18.89 -11.34
N VAL A 899 19.08 -19.23 -12.28
CA VAL A 899 19.11 -18.74 -13.66
C VAL A 899 18.08 -19.45 -14.56
N LEU A 900 17.69 -20.67 -14.19
CA LEU A 900 16.71 -21.50 -14.91
C LEU A 900 15.29 -21.43 -14.32
N SER A 901 15.05 -20.59 -13.32
CA SER A 901 13.77 -20.43 -12.62
C SER A 901 12.72 -19.71 -13.49
N TRP A 902 11.62 -19.20 -12.92
CA TRP A 902 10.67 -18.41 -13.71
C TRP A 902 11.38 -17.22 -14.39
N PRO A 903 11.16 -16.98 -15.70
CA PRO A 903 9.96 -17.33 -16.47
C PRO A 903 9.94 -18.71 -17.15
N PHE A 904 10.88 -19.61 -16.81
CA PHE A 904 10.97 -20.90 -17.47
C PHE A 904 10.05 -21.98 -16.90
N ALA A 905 10.20 -22.32 -15.62
CA ALA A 905 9.56 -23.50 -15.03
C ALA A 905 9.54 -23.42 -13.49
N THR A 906 8.83 -24.36 -12.83
CA THR A 906 8.75 -24.43 -11.35
C THR A 906 10.02 -25.01 -10.74
N ASP A 907 10.51 -24.45 -9.63
CA ASP A 907 11.42 -25.16 -8.73
C ASP A 907 10.65 -26.35 -8.12
N SER A 908 10.91 -27.55 -8.62
CA SER A 908 10.32 -28.80 -8.11
C SER A 908 11.34 -29.63 -7.32
N GLU A 909 12.31 -28.99 -6.69
CA GLU A 909 13.28 -29.63 -5.80
C GLU A 909 12.68 -29.82 -4.39
N ASN A 910 11.66 -30.69 -4.33
CA ASN A 910 11.29 -31.50 -3.15
C ASN A 910 10.23 -32.55 -3.56
N ARG A 911 10.69 -33.78 -3.77
CA ARG A 911 9.93 -35.04 -3.82
C ARG A 911 10.81 -36.16 -3.29
#